data_AF-A0A9W7GHF9-F1
#
_entry.id   AF-A0A9W7GHF9-F1
#
_cell.length_a   1.000
_cell.length_b   1.000
_cell.length_c   1.000
_cell.angle_alpha   90.00
_cell.angle_beta   90.00
_cell.angle_gamma   90.00
#
_symmetry.space_group_name_H-M   'P 1'
#
loop_
_entity.id
_entity.type
_entity.pdbx_description
1 polymer ?
#
loop_
_entity_poly.entity_id
_entity_poly.type
_entity_poly.pdbx_seq_one_letter_code
_entity_poly.pdbx_strand_id
1 'polypeptide(L)'
;MPSSKVSDETAKNESHHSSVRRTFIDNGTPFPAYHRDYRRISLRQGSRGGSFVTTKASIGIVNEMFIEIVKSSSKNLQLAIGEFCDEVLPDDNQLAREILMDLAPKIKPGMKLARIGLAVRMLVSISLTYADLITDFLVLKEYGEGGDETSKYFRISIVILAVSTFINVLIAWITSANKGVKTAIKNVTIALFQLNPLVHGLSVWRGLDQSEEDVIQPIVAFTLVRVCELLFEVLPEAVLQIFVVYRSDDISWVMACSILSSVASAAFIMSDANMMAERHLMNQQRQGPYSHPLYGFIPSQDSAFWAINTGMFLFYAGYFACNLMALSAALTVFNWYYIALFMGCEFLLYLGAMVGRGQLILAAQPPGASSASAVGHIVFYLAMCTCPMFQLRSDGGFLGGGWYFCMIVYKLLSSAAIVTSATSHFPKIDGTEVSVVADTIQTILITALSISIFGATLFLCYVESSNRWTFYSSRQTGPAHLKWCFDAHTLIDGAETMDQQKAMLMMGLHPSYFDKDKVKEWLLELESDVGILGEDDKKLPRGCGDFSGHSLDSFFTKIQKAIAYYNDTESLAEVEAHLDKVKKEVDEREVVGRMASLKSFSSIKGEEIERPSSPRDEEILLLKSVIAEAHSQSDEKDAKISRMEKEIAHLRHELTKHPT
;
A
#
# COMPACT_ATOMS: atom_id res chain seq x y z
N MET A 1 72.15 8.65 29.71
CA MET A 1 72.92 7.53 30.29
C MET A 1 72.02 6.80 31.28
N PRO A 2 72.02 5.46 31.39
CA PRO A 2 72.57 4.41 30.50
C PRO A 2 71.43 3.71 29.69
N SER A 3 71.59 3.29 28.42
CA SER A 3 72.51 2.32 27.79
C SER A 3 72.12 0.85 27.97
N SER A 4 71.52 0.24 26.94
CA SER A 4 71.80 -1.12 26.45
C SER A 4 71.14 -1.34 25.08
N LYS A 5 71.91 -1.36 23.98
CA LYS A 5 72.33 -2.54 23.18
C LYS A 5 71.19 -3.18 22.38
N VAL A 6 71.09 -2.88 21.07
CA VAL A 6 71.70 -3.60 19.92
C VAL A 6 71.07 -4.99 19.67
N SER A 7 70.30 -5.10 18.59
CA SER A 7 70.58 -6.05 17.49
C SER A 7 69.69 -5.72 16.29
N ASP A 8 70.34 -5.34 15.19
CA ASP A 8 69.81 -5.40 13.83
C ASP A 8 69.89 -6.86 13.36
N GLU A 9 68.84 -7.37 12.73
CA GLU A 9 68.99 -8.33 11.63
C GLU A 9 67.75 -8.34 10.72
N THR A 10 67.95 -7.75 9.53
CA THR A 10 67.38 -8.14 8.22
C THR A 10 65.86 -8.27 8.03
N ALA A 11 65.29 -7.40 7.18
CA ALA A 11 64.89 -7.81 5.82
C ALA A 11 64.34 -6.64 5.00
N LYS A 12 64.77 -6.61 3.74
CA LYS A 12 64.23 -5.84 2.61
C LYS A 12 62.70 -5.92 2.56
N ASN A 13 62.01 -4.79 2.32
CA ASN A 13 61.24 -4.67 1.08
C ASN A 13 60.71 -3.26 0.81
N GLU A 14 60.83 -2.98 -0.48
CA GLU A 14 60.32 -1.95 -1.36
C GLU A 14 59.08 -1.15 -0.92
N SER A 15 59.19 0.13 -1.24
CA SER A 15 58.16 1.15 -1.35
C SER A 15 56.95 0.71 -2.19
N HIS A 16 55.76 0.79 -1.62
CA HIS A 16 54.54 1.00 -2.40
C HIS A 16 53.63 2.04 -1.76
N HIS A 17 53.42 3.12 -2.50
CA HIS A 17 52.34 4.09 -2.31
C HIS A 17 50.98 3.37 -2.21
N SER A 18 50.33 3.47 -1.05
CA SER A 18 48.93 3.06 -0.90
C SER A 18 48.01 4.24 -1.22
N SER A 19 47.45 4.23 -2.43
CA SER A 19 46.21 4.96 -2.73
C SER A 19 45.09 4.32 -1.92
N VAL A 20 44.37 5.10 -1.12
CA VAL A 20 43.16 4.68 -0.41
C VAL A 20 42.05 4.53 -1.45
N ARG A 21 41.97 3.35 -2.07
CA ARG A 21 40.82 2.89 -2.86
C ARG A 21 39.92 2.13 -1.90
N ARG A 22 38.71 2.65 -1.65
CA ARG A 22 37.64 1.93 -0.94
C ARG A 22 37.33 0.66 -1.74
N THR A 23 37.82 -0.48 -1.27
CA THR A 23 37.27 -1.79 -1.60
C THR A 23 35.87 -1.84 -1.00
N PHE A 24 34.86 -1.71 -1.86
CA PHE A 24 33.53 -2.22 -1.55
C PHE A 24 33.69 -3.70 -1.26
N ILE A 25 33.24 -4.10 -0.07
CA ILE A 25 33.19 -5.49 0.33
C ILE A 25 32.14 -6.16 -0.55
N ASP A 26 32.60 -6.96 -1.51
CA ASP A 26 31.79 -7.94 -2.22
C ASP A 26 31.48 -9.09 -1.26
N ASN A 27 30.50 -8.88 -0.38
CA ASN A 27 29.98 -9.92 0.49
C ASN A 27 29.00 -10.78 -0.33
N GLY A 28 29.57 -11.67 -1.14
CA GLY A 28 28.90 -12.85 -1.65
C GLY A 28 28.55 -13.85 -0.54
N THR A 29 28.03 -13.39 0.59
CA THR A 29 27.46 -14.28 1.61
C THR A 29 26.26 -14.97 0.98
N PRO A 30 26.31 -16.30 0.75
CA PRO A 30 25.11 -17.02 0.35
C PRO A 30 24.05 -16.80 1.43
N PHE A 31 22.82 -16.52 1.00
CA PHE A 31 21.67 -16.42 1.89
C PHE A 31 21.72 -17.59 2.89
N PRO A 32 21.49 -17.38 4.21
CA PRO A 32 21.25 -18.51 5.09
C PRO A 32 20.12 -19.30 4.47
N ALA A 33 20.38 -20.57 4.13
CA ALA A 33 19.37 -21.48 3.67
C ALA A 33 18.25 -21.46 4.71
N TYR A 34 17.12 -20.83 4.35
CA TYR A 34 15.97 -20.76 5.24
C TYR A 34 15.62 -22.18 5.64
N HIS A 35 15.61 -22.45 6.95
CA HIS A 35 15.22 -23.74 7.51
C HIS A 35 13.81 -24.06 7.00
N ARG A 36 13.72 -24.93 5.99
CA ARG A 36 12.47 -25.43 5.41
C ARG A 36 11.89 -26.47 6.36
N ASP A 37 11.22 -26.03 7.42
CA ASP A 37 10.33 -26.88 8.21
C ASP A 37 8.86 -26.49 8.04
N TYR A 38 8.49 -26.00 6.85
CA TYR A 38 7.11 -26.06 6.41
C TYR A 38 6.86 -27.43 5.77
N ARG A 39 6.25 -28.35 6.53
CA ARG A 39 5.68 -29.59 5.97
C ARG A 39 4.68 -29.21 4.88
N ARG A 40 5.11 -29.31 3.62
CA ARG A 40 4.18 -29.40 2.48
C ARG A 40 3.34 -30.65 2.69
N ILE A 41 2.06 -30.48 2.98
CA ILE A 41 1.08 -31.54 2.79
C ILE A 41 0.93 -31.70 1.27
N SER A 42 1.77 -32.55 0.68
CA SER A 42 1.58 -32.93 -0.72
C SER A 42 0.41 -33.91 -0.80
N LEU A 43 -0.76 -33.43 -1.20
CA LEU A 43 -1.83 -34.31 -1.65
C LEU A 43 -1.34 -35.00 -2.94
N ARG A 44 -1.01 -36.29 -2.81
CA ARG A 44 -0.51 -37.12 -3.89
C ARG A 44 -1.69 -37.48 -4.80
N GLN A 45 -1.91 -36.72 -5.88
CA GLN A 45 -2.83 -37.12 -6.94
C GLN A 45 -2.23 -38.34 -7.66
N GLY A 46 -2.78 -39.52 -7.40
CA GLY A 46 -2.49 -40.72 -8.16
C GLY A 46 -3.24 -40.66 -9.49
N SER A 47 -2.53 -40.46 -10.60
CA SER A 47 -3.13 -40.62 -11.93
C SER A 47 -3.14 -42.10 -12.31
N ARG A 48 -4.34 -42.64 -12.53
CA ARG A 48 -4.55 -43.84 -13.35
C ARG A 48 -5.36 -43.43 -14.57
N GLY A 49 -4.84 -43.82 -15.73
CA GLY A 49 -5.18 -43.28 -17.03
C GLY A 49 -6.68 -43.26 -17.36
N GLY A 50 -7.15 -42.06 -17.69
CA GLY A 50 -8.37 -41.75 -18.42
C GLY A 50 -8.27 -40.27 -18.77
N SER A 51 -8.42 -39.90 -20.05
CA SER A 51 -8.36 -38.49 -20.46
C SER A 51 -9.63 -37.77 -20.02
N PHE A 52 -9.73 -37.48 -18.73
CA PHE A 52 -10.63 -36.44 -18.25
C PHE A 52 -9.97 -35.11 -18.56
N VAL A 53 -10.68 -34.27 -19.32
CA VAL A 53 -10.45 -32.83 -19.36
C VAL A 53 -10.76 -32.34 -17.94
N THR A 54 -9.77 -32.44 -17.07
CA THR A 54 -9.83 -31.93 -15.71
C THR A 54 -9.56 -30.44 -15.83
N THR A 55 -10.62 -29.64 -15.76
CA THR A 55 -10.53 -28.22 -15.44
C THR A 55 -9.82 -28.17 -14.09
N LYS A 56 -8.50 -28.01 -14.09
CA LYS A 56 -7.71 -27.77 -12.88
C LYS A 56 -8.01 -26.35 -12.45
N ALA A 57 -9.20 -26.13 -11.90
CA ALA A 57 -9.44 -24.95 -11.09
C ALA A 57 -8.31 -24.92 -10.06
N SER A 58 -7.48 -23.88 -10.10
CA SER A 58 -6.37 -23.79 -9.18
C SER A 58 -6.96 -23.84 -7.77
N ILE A 59 -6.33 -24.60 -6.87
CA ILE A 59 -6.79 -24.74 -5.48
C ILE A 59 -7.04 -23.35 -4.83
N GLY A 60 -6.31 -22.32 -5.29
CA GLY A 60 -6.53 -20.93 -4.91
C GLY A 60 -7.91 -20.39 -5.28
N ILE A 61 -8.37 -20.60 -6.52
CA ILE A 61 -9.70 -20.14 -6.97
C ILE A 61 -10.81 -20.78 -6.13
N VAL A 62 -10.73 -22.10 -5.91
CA VAL A 62 -11.70 -22.85 -5.09
C VAL A 62 -11.72 -22.32 -3.65
N ASN A 63 -10.54 -22.11 -3.05
CA ASN A 63 -10.44 -21.55 -1.70
C ASN A 63 -11.07 -20.15 -1.59
N GLU A 64 -10.88 -19.30 -2.59
CA GLU A 64 -11.42 -17.94 -2.58
C GLU A 64 -12.93 -17.93 -2.77
N MET A 65 -13.47 -18.69 -3.72
CA MET A 65 -14.92 -18.86 -3.87
C MET A 65 -15.56 -19.40 -2.58
N PHE A 66 -14.94 -20.41 -1.96
CA PHE A 66 -15.38 -20.92 -0.66
C PHE A 66 -15.40 -19.81 0.40
N ILE A 67 -14.32 -19.03 0.52
CA ILE A 67 -14.23 -17.89 1.46
C ILE A 67 -15.31 -16.84 1.18
N GLU A 68 -15.58 -16.51 -0.08
CA GLU A 68 -16.63 -15.56 -0.46
C GLU A 68 -18.03 -16.07 -0.11
N ILE A 69 -18.31 -17.34 -0.34
CA ILE A 69 -19.58 -17.97 0.02
C ILE A 69 -19.74 -17.99 1.54
N VAL A 70 -18.69 -18.30 2.29
CA VAL A 70 -18.70 -18.24 3.76
C VAL A 70 -18.99 -16.81 4.25
N LYS A 71 -18.42 -15.78 3.59
CA LYS A 71 -18.66 -14.36 3.89
C LYS A 71 -20.09 -13.91 3.60
N SER A 72 -20.62 -14.28 2.43
CA SER A 72 -21.92 -13.80 1.91
C SER A 72 -23.11 -14.53 2.55
N SER A 73 -22.92 -15.77 2.99
CA SER A 73 -23.98 -16.61 3.54
C SER A 73 -24.46 -16.11 4.90
N SER A 74 -25.61 -15.43 4.94
CA SER A 74 -26.19 -14.89 6.18
C SER A 74 -27.08 -15.88 6.94
N LYS A 75 -27.89 -16.70 6.25
CA LYS A 75 -28.93 -17.55 6.87
C LYS A 75 -28.73 -19.07 6.73
N ASN A 76 -28.27 -19.57 5.58
CA ASN A 76 -28.13 -21.02 5.34
C ASN A 76 -26.71 -21.39 4.88
N LEU A 77 -25.72 -21.28 5.77
CA LEU A 77 -24.32 -21.56 5.42
C LEU A 77 -24.14 -22.99 4.89
N GLN A 78 -24.75 -23.98 5.53
CA GLN A 78 -24.63 -25.38 5.10
C GLN A 78 -25.22 -25.61 3.70
N LEU A 79 -26.33 -24.95 3.37
CA LEU A 79 -26.93 -25.06 2.04
C LEU A 79 -26.00 -24.46 0.98
N ALA A 80 -25.52 -23.23 1.20
CA ALA A 80 -24.66 -22.55 0.24
C ALA A 80 -23.31 -23.26 0.03
N ILE A 81 -22.73 -23.83 1.09
CA ILE A 81 -21.52 -24.65 0.98
C ILE A 81 -21.83 -26.00 0.33
N GLY A 82 -23.01 -26.58 0.59
CA GLY A 82 -23.49 -27.77 -0.09
C GLY A 82 -23.58 -27.56 -1.61
N GLU A 83 -24.28 -26.50 -2.03
CA GLU A 83 -24.42 -26.08 -3.44
C GLU A 83 -23.05 -25.82 -4.07
N PHE A 84 -22.16 -25.10 -3.38
CA PHE A 84 -20.78 -24.88 -3.85
C PHE A 84 -20.01 -26.19 -4.05
N CYS A 85 -20.12 -27.13 -3.10
CA CYS A 85 -19.44 -28.41 -3.21
C CYS A 85 -20.01 -29.24 -4.36
N ASP A 86 -21.33 -29.21 -4.56
CA ASP A 86 -22.00 -29.91 -5.68
C ASP A 86 -21.64 -29.29 -7.05
N GLU A 87 -21.34 -27.99 -7.11
CA GLU A 87 -20.94 -27.30 -8.34
C GLU A 87 -19.44 -27.45 -8.67
N VAL A 88 -18.56 -27.38 -7.65
CA VAL A 88 -17.11 -27.20 -7.86
C VAL A 88 -16.31 -28.48 -7.60
N LEU A 89 -16.78 -29.37 -6.72
CA LEU A 89 -16.06 -30.62 -6.42
C LEU A 89 -16.60 -31.76 -7.30
N PRO A 90 -15.74 -32.68 -7.78
CA PRO A 90 -16.23 -33.86 -8.47
C PRO A 90 -16.98 -34.80 -7.49
N ASP A 91 -17.96 -35.53 -8.01
CA ASP A 91 -18.88 -36.41 -7.23
C ASP A 91 -18.16 -37.43 -6.34
N ASP A 92 -16.94 -37.82 -6.70
CA ASP A 92 -16.12 -38.79 -5.97
C ASP A 92 -15.38 -38.20 -4.76
N ASN A 93 -15.37 -36.88 -4.58
CA ASN A 93 -14.58 -36.20 -3.55
C ASN A 93 -15.37 -35.88 -2.28
N GLN A 94 -16.05 -36.89 -1.72
CA GLN A 94 -16.85 -36.77 -0.49
C GLN A 94 -16.04 -36.20 0.69
N LEU A 95 -14.77 -36.58 0.81
CA LEU A 95 -13.89 -36.09 1.88
C LEU A 95 -13.69 -34.57 1.82
N ALA A 96 -13.44 -34.01 0.63
CA ALA A 96 -13.28 -32.57 0.49
C ALA A 96 -14.58 -31.83 0.84
N ARG A 97 -15.72 -32.36 0.41
CA ARG A 97 -17.04 -31.83 0.77
C ARG A 97 -17.26 -31.82 2.27
N GLU A 98 -16.99 -32.94 2.95
CA GLU A 98 -17.10 -33.04 4.42
C GLU A 98 -16.18 -32.04 5.13
N ILE A 99 -14.93 -31.92 4.68
CA ILE A 99 -13.96 -30.97 5.23
C ILE A 99 -14.47 -29.54 5.06
N LEU A 100 -14.90 -29.13 3.87
CA LEU A 100 -15.39 -27.77 3.62
C LEU A 100 -16.67 -27.46 4.42
N MET A 101 -17.59 -28.43 4.52
CA MET A 101 -18.81 -28.32 5.31
C MET A 101 -18.55 -28.19 6.82
N ASP A 102 -17.54 -28.87 7.35
CA ASP A 102 -17.11 -28.76 8.76
C ASP A 102 -16.25 -27.50 9.02
N LEU A 103 -15.45 -27.08 8.04
CA LEU A 103 -14.55 -25.93 8.14
C LEU A 103 -15.32 -24.60 8.07
N ALA A 104 -16.33 -24.49 7.21
CA ALA A 104 -17.14 -23.28 7.03
C ALA A 104 -17.71 -22.72 8.34
N PRO A 105 -18.42 -23.50 9.20
CA PRO A 105 -18.95 -23.00 10.46
C PRO A 105 -17.86 -22.64 11.49
N LYS A 106 -16.65 -23.23 11.39
CA LYS A 106 -15.52 -22.91 12.27
C LYS A 106 -14.83 -21.60 11.88
N ILE A 107 -14.69 -21.34 10.58
CA ILE A 107 -14.04 -20.12 10.07
C ILE A 107 -14.96 -18.90 10.15
N LYS A 108 -16.27 -19.07 9.90
CA LYS A 108 -17.24 -17.96 9.81
C LYS A 108 -17.25 -17.02 11.04
N PRO A 109 -17.25 -17.50 12.30
CA PRO A 109 -17.16 -16.64 13.47
C PRO A 109 -15.89 -15.78 13.46
N GLY A 110 -14.74 -16.37 13.12
CA GLY A 110 -13.46 -15.67 13.03
C GLY A 110 -13.49 -14.55 11.97
N MET A 111 -14.06 -14.81 10.79
CA MET A 111 -14.20 -13.79 9.75
C MET A 111 -15.14 -12.66 10.14
N LYS A 112 -16.26 -12.98 10.80
CA LYS A 112 -17.17 -11.97 11.36
C LYS A 112 -16.48 -11.13 12.42
N LEU A 113 -15.73 -11.77 13.32
CA LEU A 113 -14.99 -11.08 14.38
C LEU A 113 -13.89 -10.19 13.79
N ALA A 114 -13.19 -10.64 12.75
CA ALA A 114 -12.20 -9.82 12.04
C ALA A 114 -12.84 -8.58 11.38
N ARG A 115 -14.02 -8.73 10.76
CA ARG A 115 -14.76 -7.60 10.18
C ARG A 115 -15.28 -6.62 11.23
N ILE A 116 -15.74 -7.13 12.38
CA ILE A 116 -16.15 -6.30 13.53
C ILE A 116 -14.93 -5.58 14.10
N GLY A 117 -13.81 -6.27 14.28
CA GLY A 117 -12.55 -5.68 14.75
C GLY A 117 -12.06 -4.57 13.82
N LEU A 118 -12.13 -4.78 12.50
CA LEU A 118 -11.84 -3.75 11.51
C LEU A 118 -12.80 -2.54 11.65
N ALA A 119 -14.10 -2.79 11.83
CA ALA A 119 -15.10 -1.74 12.01
C ALA A 119 -14.86 -0.91 13.28
N VAL A 120 -14.60 -1.57 14.41
CA VAL A 120 -14.33 -0.92 15.70
C VAL A 120 -13.06 -0.08 15.60
N ARG A 121 -12.00 -0.62 15.01
CA ARG A 121 -10.73 0.10 14.80
C ARG A 121 -10.90 1.34 13.94
N MET A 122 -11.66 1.23 12.85
CA MET A 122 -12.00 2.38 12.00
C MET A 122 -12.87 3.40 12.72
N LEU A 123 -13.84 2.95 13.52
CA LEU A 123 -14.67 3.84 14.32
C LEU A 123 -13.82 4.61 15.34
N VAL A 124 -12.89 3.94 16.02
CA VAL A 124 -11.94 4.61 16.92
C VAL A 124 -11.06 5.61 16.17
N SER A 125 -10.52 5.24 15.00
CA SER A 125 -9.74 6.16 14.14
C SER A 125 -10.55 7.42 13.81
N ILE A 126 -11.78 7.23 13.35
CA ILE A 126 -12.68 8.30 12.93
C ILE A 126 -13.07 9.17 14.12
N SER A 127 -13.42 8.55 15.26
CA SER A 127 -13.76 9.25 16.49
C SER A 127 -12.60 10.12 16.99
N LEU A 128 -11.36 9.62 16.93
CA LEU A 128 -10.18 10.40 17.33
C LEU A 128 -9.94 11.58 16.39
N THR A 129 -10.05 11.40 15.07
CA THR A 129 -9.91 12.51 14.11
C THR A 129 -10.98 13.58 14.32
N TYR A 130 -12.25 13.19 14.50
CA TYR A 130 -13.30 14.19 14.71
C TYR A 130 -13.25 14.81 16.10
N ALA A 131 -12.77 14.08 17.13
CA ALA A 131 -12.51 14.66 18.44
C ALA A 131 -11.44 15.76 18.34
N ASP A 132 -10.34 15.49 17.65
CA ASP A 132 -9.26 16.44 17.35
C ASP A 132 -9.78 17.68 16.61
N LEU A 133 -10.51 17.49 15.51
CA LEU A 133 -11.13 18.58 14.76
C LEU A 133 -12.10 19.42 15.62
N ILE A 134 -12.91 18.77 16.46
CA ILE A 134 -13.83 19.47 17.38
C ILE A 134 -13.03 20.28 18.41
N THR A 135 -11.98 19.71 18.99
CA THR A 135 -11.14 20.43 19.95
C THR A 135 -10.42 21.61 19.30
N ASP A 136 -9.97 21.48 18.05
CA ASP A 136 -9.39 22.59 17.28
C ASP A 136 -10.40 23.69 17.02
N PHE A 137 -11.67 23.36 16.72
CA PHE A 137 -12.73 24.38 16.62
C PHE A 137 -13.01 25.09 17.96
N LEU A 138 -12.91 24.38 19.09
CA LEU A 138 -13.07 24.99 20.41
C LEU A 138 -11.92 25.95 20.72
N VAL A 139 -10.68 25.56 20.40
CA VAL A 139 -9.50 26.44 20.53
C VAL A 139 -9.62 27.64 19.58
N LEU A 140 -10.06 27.44 18.36
CA LEU A 140 -10.29 28.51 17.39
C LEU A 140 -11.32 29.51 17.94
N LYS A 141 -12.40 29.03 18.56
CA LYS A 141 -13.38 29.89 19.23
C LYS A 141 -12.73 30.69 20.37
N GLU A 142 -11.91 30.04 21.20
CA GLU A 142 -11.17 30.69 22.29
C GLU A 142 -10.25 31.80 21.76
N TYR A 143 -9.54 31.56 20.64
CA TYR A 143 -8.72 32.59 19.98
C TYR A 143 -9.54 33.77 19.44
N GLY A 144 -10.77 33.52 18.97
CA GLY A 144 -11.68 34.57 18.51
C GLY A 144 -12.26 35.42 19.65
N GLU A 145 -12.46 34.84 20.83
CA GLU A 145 -13.03 35.52 21.99
C GLU A 145 -11.96 36.26 22.83
N GLY A 146 -10.69 35.89 22.73
CA GLY A 146 -9.58 36.44 23.53
C GLY A 146 -9.09 37.86 23.19
N GLY A 147 -9.78 38.59 22.29
CA GLY A 147 -9.45 39.97 21.94
C GLY A 147 -8.38 40.14 20.85
N ASP A 148 -7.80 41.35 20.75
CA ASP A 148 -6.91 41.73 19.64
C ASP A 148 -5.60 40.91 19.60
N GLU A 149 -5.06 40.50 20.76
CA GLU A 149 -3.81 39.74 20.83
C GLU A 149 -3.94 38.31 20.31
N THR A 150 -5.08 37.66 20.55
CA THR A 150 -5.37 36.29 20.10
C THR A 150 -5.96 36.23 18.70
N SER A 151 -6.50 37.35 18.19
CA SER A 151 -7.05 37.47 16.82
C SER A 151 -6.04 37.05 15.74
N LYS A 152 -4.73 37.25 15.97
CA LYS A 152 -3.69 36.78 15.05
C LYS A 152 -3.61 35.26 14.96
N TYR A 153 -3.76 34.55 16.09
CA TYR A 153 -3.73 33.09 16.14
C TYR A 153 -4.97 32.50 15.48
N PHE A 154 -6.14 33.10 15.71
CA PHE A 154 -7.38 32.76 14.99
C PHE A 154 -7.20 32.78 13.47
N ARG A 155 -6.57 33.83 12.93
CA ARG A 155 -6.30 33.94 11.48
C ARG A 155 -5.35 32.87 10.99
N ILE A 156 -4.31 32.53 11.77
CA ILE A 156 -3.35 31.48 11.40
C ILE A 156 -4.03 30.11 11.38
N SER A 157 -4.81 29.75 12.41
CA SER A 157 -5.57 28.50 12.46
C SER A 157 -6.55 28.37 11.28
N ILE A 158 -7.25 29.45 10.89
CA ILE A 158 -8.10 29.44 9.68
C ILE A 158 -7.28 29.15 8.42
N VAL A 159 -6.10 29.73 8.28
CA VAL A 159 -5.22 29.48 7.13
C VAL A 159 -4.75 28.02 7.12
N ILE A 160 -4.40 27.45 8.28
CA ILE A 160 -4.03 26.03 8.43
C ILE A 160 -5.19 25.13 7.94
N LEU A 161 -6.40 25.34 8.45
CA LEU A 161 -7.60 24.59 8.05
C LEU A 161 -7.90 24.74 6.55
N ALA A 162 -7.77 25.95 6.00
CA ALA A 162 -7.99 26.21 4.58
C ALA A 162 -6.96 25.49 3.69
N VAL A 163 -5.69 25.46 4.10
CA VAL A 163 -4.62 24.74 3.38
C VAL A 163 -4.85 23.23 3.45
N SER A 164 -5.15 22.68 4.63
CA SER A 164 -5.49 21.26 4.78
C SER A 164 -6.65 20.86 3.87
N THR A 165 -7.75 21.64 3.90
CA THR A 165 -8.93 21.40 3.07
C THR A 165 -8.58 21.46 1.58
N PHE A 166 -7.78 22.44 1.16
CA PHE A 166 -7.33 22.57 -0.22
C PHE A 166 -6.53 21.35 -0.69
N ILE A 167 -5.59 20.87 0.13
CA ILE A 167 -4.80 19.67 -0.19
C ILE A 167 -5.69 18.42 -0.29
N ASN A 168 -6.64 18.26 0.62
CA ASN A 168 -7.60 17.15 0.58
C ASN A 168 -8.49 17.18 -0.67
N VAL A 169 -8.94 18.37 -1.09
CA VAL A 169 -9.66 18.56 -2.36
C VAL A 169 -8.79 18.21 -3.56
N LEU A 170 -7.53 18.62 -3.57
CA LEU A 170 -6.59 18.30 -4.64
C LEU A 170 -6.35 16.79 -4.75
N ILE A 171 -6.17 16.09 -3.64
CA ILE A 171 -6.02 14.62 -3.61
C ILE A 171 -7.30 13.95 -4.13
N ALA A 172 -8.47 14.39 -3.67
CA ALA A 172 -9.75 13.86 -4.14
C ALA A 172 -9.94 14.07 -5.66
N TRP A 173 -9.50 15.22 -6.18
CA TRP A 173 -9.51 15.51 -7.62
C TRP A 173 -8.56 14.58 -8.39
N ILE A 174 -7.29 14.48 -7.99
CA ILE A 174 -6.29 13.65 -8.66
C ILE A 174 -6.73 12.18 -8.69
N THR A 175 -7.24 11.66 -7.57
CA THR A 175 -7.67 10.26 -7.45
C THR A 175 -8.96 9.94 -8.20
N SER A 176 -9.72 10.96 -8.62
CA SER A 176 -10.99 10.81 -9.34
C SER A 176 -10.96 11.27 -10.79
N ALA A 177 -9.82 11.82 -11.26
CA ALA A 177 -9.67 12.37 -12.60
C ALA A 177 -10.06 11.39 -13.72
N ASN A 178 -9.86 10.09 -13.49
CA ASN A 178 -10.16 9.03 -14.46
C ASN A 178 -11.60 8.48 -14.37
N LYS A 179 -12.37 8.78 -13.32
CA LYS A 179 -13.71 8.21 -13.04
C LYS A 179 -14.88 9.05 -13.58
N GLY A 180 -14.56 10.03 -14.44
CA GLY A 180 -15.50 11.01 -14.97
C GLY A 180 -15.85 12.17 -14.02
N VAL A 181 -16.33 13.27 -14.60
CA VAL A 181 -16.57 14.55 -13.91
C VAL A 181 -17.58 14.43 -12.76
N LYS A 182 -18.63 13.60 -12.91
CA LYS A 182 -19.66 13.41 -11.87
C LYS A 182 -19.06 12.81 -10.58
N THR A 183 -18.20 11.80 -10.73
CA THR A 183 -17.51 11.15 -9.62
C THR A 183 -16.49 12.10 -9.00
N ALA A 184 -15.78 12.87 -9.84
CA ALA A 184 -14.85 13.88 -9.36
C ALA A 184 -15.51 14.97 -8.52
N ILE A 185 -16.62 15.54 -8.98
CA ILE A 185 -17.41 16.53 -8.21
C ILE A 185 -17.89 15.92 -6.89
N LYS A 186 -18.41 14.69 -6.90
CA LYS A 186 -18.84 14.01 -5.67
C LYS A 186 -17.69 13.89 -4.66
N ASN A 187 -16.52 13.42 -5.10
CA ASN A 187 -15.37 13.22 -4.22
C ASN A 187 -14.79 14.55 -3.72
N VAL A 188 -14.75 15.58 -4.57
CA VAL A 188 -14.37 16.94 -4.16
C VAL A 188 -15.34 17.50 -3.12
N THR A 189 -16.65 17.32 -3.29
CA THR A 189 -17.63 17.74 -2.29
C THR A 189 -17.43 17.00 -0.96
N ILE A 190 -17.19 15.70 -0.98
CA ILE A 190 -16.87 14.91 0.23
C ILE A 190 -15.60 15.46 0.92
N ALA A 191 -14.58 15.81 0.14
CA ALA A 191 -13.33 16.39 0.63
C ALA A 191 -13.52 17.78 1.26
N LEU A 192 -14.35 18.64 0.66
CA LEU A 192 -14.68 19.97 1.18
C LEU A 192 -15.33 19.92 2.57
N PHE A 193 -16.10 18.86 2.84
CA PHE A 193 -16.71 18.63 4.17
C PHE A 193 -15.81 17.81 5.11
N GLN A 194 -14.54 17.58 4.76
CA GLN A 194 -13.59 16.74 5.50
C GLN A 194 -14.13 15.31 5.80
N LEU A 195 -15.05 14.81 4.96
CA LEU A 195 -15.64 13.47 5.11
C LEU A 195 -14.81 12.36 4.44
N ASN A 196 -13.69 12.72 3.82
CA ASN A 196 -12.82 11.79 3.08
C ASN A 196 -12.41 10.58 3.94
N PRO A 197 -11.92 10.73 5.18
CA PRO A 197 -11.51 9.57 5.97
C PRO A 197 -12.65 8.60 6.26
N LEU A 198 -13.85 9.13 6.49
CA LEU A 198 -15.03 8.31 6.74
C LEU A 198 -15.38 7.51 5.48
N VAL A 199 -15.42 8.16 4.32
CA VAL A 199 -15.78 7.50 3.05
C VAL A 199 -14.73 6.47 2.60
N HIS A 200 -13.45 6.81 2.72
CA HIS A 200 -12.36 5.88 2.41
C HIS A 200 -12.28 4.75 3.43
N GLY A 201 -12.42 5.04 4.73
CA GLY A 201 -12.50 4.03 5.78
C GLY A 201 -13.66 3.05 5.57
N LEU A 202 -14.84 3.55 5.19
CA LEU A 202 -15.99 2.71 4.82
C LEU A 202 -15.73 1.87 3.56
N SER A 203 -15.00 2.42 2.59
CA SER A 203 -14.60 1.68 1.38
C SER A 203 -13.66 0.51 1.73
N VAL A 204 -12.66 0.75 2.57
CA VAL A 204 -11.74 -0.29 3.08
C VAL A 204 -12.50 -1.30 3.94
N TRP A 205 -13.42 -0.85 4.80
CA TRP A 205 -14.26 -1.74 5.63
C TRP A 205 -15.16 -2.67 4.81
N ARG A 206 -15.70 -2.14 3.70
CA ARG A 206 -16.50 -2.91 2.76
C ARG A 206 -15.67 -3.88 1.94
N GLY A 207 -14.34 -3.71 1.90
CA GLY A 207 -13.45 -4.48 1.05
C GLY A 207 -13.72 -4.19 -0.42
N LEU A 208 -13.92 -2.92 -0.79
CA LEU A 208 -14.04 -2.56 -2.19
C LEU A 208 -12.70 -2.80 -2.89
N ASP A 209 -12.72 -3.62 -3.95
CA ASP A 209 -11.57 -3.84 -4.80
C ASP A 209 -11.24 -2.60 -5.63
N GLN A 210 -9.99 -2.51 -6.05
CA GLN A 210 -9.54 -1.44 -6.95
C GLN A 210 -10.20 -1.63 -8.32
N SER A 211 -10.91 -0.61 -8.81
CA SER A 211 -11.39 -0.61 -10.19
C SER A 211 -10.25 -0.29 -11.17
N GLU A 212 -10.33 -0.73 -12.43
CA GLU A 212 -9.32 -0.38 -13.44
C GLU A 212 -9.17 1.13 -13.65
N GLU A 213 -10.21 1.90 -13.33
CA GLU A 213 -10.22 3.36 -13.39
C GLU A 213 -9.58 4.03 -12.16
N ASP A 214 -9.32 3.27 -11.10
CA ASP A 214 -8.72 3.79 -9.87
C ASP A 214 -7.22 4.00 -10.05
N VAL A 215 -6.78 5.26 -9.87
CA VAL A 215 -5.35 5.60 -9.88
C VAL A 215 -4.60 4.96 -8.70
N ILE A 216 -5.27 4.86 -7.55
CA ILE A 216 -4.68 4.43 -6.28
C ILE A 216 -5.63 3.47 -5.59
N GLN A 217 -5.09 2.41 -4.99
CA GLN A 217 -5.85 1.48 -4.18
C GLN A 217 -6.58 2.16 -3.02
N PRO A 218 -7.78 1.69 -2.63
CA PRO A 218 -8.53 2.26 -1.51
C PRO A 218 -7.74 2.36 -0.20
N ILE A 219 -6.91 1.35 0.11
CA ILE A 219 -6.07 1.33 1.33
C ILE A 219 -4.97 2.40 1.30
N VAL A 220 -4.33 2.59 0.13
CA VAL A 220 -3.28 3.59 -0.07
C VAL A 220 -3.90 4.98 -0.10
N ALA A 221 -5.05 5.17 -0.75
CA ALA A 221 -5.78 6.44 -0.76
C ALA A 221 -6.21 6.85 0.65
N PHE A 222 -6.74 5.90 1.45
CA PHE A 222 -7.06 6.13 2.85
C PHE A 222 -5.81 6.58 3.63
N THR A 223 -4.71 5.84 3.51
CA THR A 223 -3.44 6.16 4.19
C THR A 223 -2.89 7.53 3.77
N LEU A 224 -2.96 7.86 2.48
CA LEU A 224 -2.48 9.14 1.95
C LEU A 224 -3.27 10.31 2.52
N VAL A 225 -4.60 10.24 2.51
CA VAL A 225 -5.47 11.28 3.10
C VAL A 225 -5.11 11.48 4.58
N ARG A 226 -4.93 10.39 5.33
CA ARG A 226 -4.55 10.45 6.75
C ARG A 226 -3.19 11.09 6.99
N VAL A 227 -2.20 10.76 6.18
CA VAL A 227 -0.87 11.38 6.28
C VAL A 227 -0.94 12.86 5.93
N CYS A 228 -1.73 13.25 4.93
CA CYS A 228 -1.93 14.65 4.58
C CYS A 228 -2.65 15.44 5.69
N GLU A 229 -3.71 14.88 6.30
CA GLU A 229 -4.35 15.47 7.48
C GLU A 229 -3.34 15.69 8.61
N LEU A 230 -2.54 14.68 8.92
CA LEU A 230 -1.50 14.78 9.95
C LEU A 230 -0.49 15.89 9.65
N LEU A 231 -0.04 16.02 8.40
CA LEU A 231 1.02 16.96 8.01
C LEU A 231 0.54 18.41 7.87
N PHE A 232 -0.67 18.62 7.34
CA PHE A 232 -1.15 19.94 6.97
C PHE A 232 -2.16 20.54 7.94
N GLU A 233 -2.70 19.74 8.88
CA GLU A 233 -3.68 20.19 9.87
C GLU A 233 -3.17 19.93 11.29
N VAL A 234 -3.04 18.66 11.66
CA VAL A 234 -2.75 18.25 13.05
C VAL A 234 -1.40 18.79 13.52
N LEU A 235 -0.35 18.66 12.70
CA LEU A 235 0.99 19.16 13.07
C LEU A 235 1.01 20.69 13.20
N PRO A 236 0.65 21.50 12.18
CA PRO A 236 0.73 22.96 12.30
C PRO A 236 -0.17 23.52 13.40
N GLU A 237 -1.37 22.97 13.58
CA GLU A 237 -2.31 23.43 14.60
C GLU A 237 -1.81 23.10 16.01
N ALA A 238 -1.34 21.88 16.26
CA ALA A 238 -0.77 21.52 17.56
C ALA A 238 0.52 22.31 17.88
N VAL A 239 1.35 22.61 16.87
CA VAL A 239 2.52 23.51 17.04
C VAL A 239 2.07 24.92 17.42
N LEU A 240 1.05 25.46 16.76
CA LEU A 240 0.49 26.77 17.09
C LEU A 240 -0.07 26.79 18.52
N GLN A 241 -0.80 25.74 18.91
CA GLN A 241 -1.38 25.61 20.25
C GLN A 241 -0.30 25.59 21.33
N ILE A 242 0.75 24.78 21.18
CA ILE A 242 1.88 24.74 22.13
C ILE A 242 2.64 26.06 22.14
N PHE A 243 2.81 26.71 20.98
CA PHE A 243 3.41 28.03 20.88
C PHE A 243 2.63 29.10 21.65
N VAL A 244 1.29 29.02 21.66
CA VAL A 244 0.43 29.88 22.48
C VAL A 244 0.56 29.53 23.95
N VAL A 245 0.56 28.24 24.33
CA VAL A 245 0.82 27.79 25.70
C VAL A 245 2.12 28.40 26.25
N TYR A 246 3.18 28.45 25.45
CA TYR A 246 4.46 29.04 25.88
C TYR A 246 4.40 30.55 26.14
N ARG A 247 3.33 31.25 25.74
CA ARG A 247 3.17 32.70 25.95
C ARG A 247 2.00 33.06 26.86
N SER A 248 1.25 32.09 27.34
CA SER A 248 0.05 32.32 28.15
C SER A 248 0.32 31.97 29.60
N ASP A 249 -0.03 32.88 30.53
CA ASP A 249 0.12 32.64 31.97
C ASP A 249 -0.75 31.47 32.47
N ASP A 250 -1.91 31.29 31.85
CA ASP A 250 -2.84 30.22 32.13
C ASP A 250 -2.98 29.27 30.94
N ILE A 251 -2.89 27.97 31.22
CA ILE A 251 -3.16 26.92 30.24
C ILE A 251 -4.63 26.54 30.34
N SER A 252 -5.42 26.96 29.34
CA SER A 252 -6.80 26.51 29.20
C SER A 252 -6.84 24.99 29.08
N TRP A 253 -7.76 24.35 29.83
CA TRP A 253 -7.97 22.91 29.74
C TRP A 253 -8.39 22.48 28.32
N VAL A 254 -9.07 23.37 27.57
CA VAL A 254 -9.46 23.13 26.18
C VAL A 254 -8.23 22.95 25.31
N MET A 255 -7.24 23.84 25.46
CA MET A 255 -5.97 23.78 24.72
C MET A 255 -5.15 22.54 25.08
N ALA A 256 -5.08 22.21 26.37
CA ALA A 256 -4.42 20.98 26.81
C ALA A 256 -5.10 19.72 26.24
N CYS A 257 -6.43 19.67 26.25
CA CYS A 257 -7.20 18.58 25.65
C CYS A 257 -6.99 18.50 24.13
N SER A 258 -6.93 19.64 23.43
CA SER A 258 -6.68 19.70 21.99
C SER A 258 -5.31 19.11 21.65
N ILE A 259 -4.24 19.60 22.30
CA ILE A 259 -2.87 19.09 22.11
C ILE A 259 -2.79 17.58 22.38
N LEU A 260 -3.39 17.10 23.48
CA LEU A 260 -3.40 15.67 23.81
C LEU A 260 -4.21 14.85 22.81
N SER A 261 -5.33 15.38 22.32
CA SER A 261 -6.14 14.76 21.27
C SER A 261 -5.37 14.65 19.96
N SER A 262 -4.66 15.71 19.56
CA SER A 262 -3.80 15.72 18.37
C SER A 262 -2.69 14.68 18.45
N VAL A 263 -2.01 14.58 19.60
CA VAL A 263 -0.96 13.56 19.81
C VAL A 263 -1.55 12.15 19.77
N ALA A 264 -2.69 11.91 20.42
CA ALA A 264 -3.34 10.60 20.44
C ALA A 264 -3.87 10.21 19.05
N SER A 265 -4.48 11.15 18.33
CA SER A 265 -4.98 10.99 16.96
C SER A 265 -3.84 10.65 16.01
N ALA A 266 -2.76 11.44 16.01
CA ALA A 266 -1.56 11.19 15.21
C ALA A 266 -0.96 9.81 15.49
N ALA A 267 -0.78 9.47 16.77
CA ALA A 267 -0.20 8.19 17.18
C ALA A 267 -1.07 7.00 16.75
N PHE A 268 -2.39 7.11 16.92
CA PHE A 268 -3.33 6.07 16.52
C PHE A 268 -3.38 5.89 15.00
N ILE A 269 -3.53 6.98 14.25
CA ILE A 269 -3.57 6.97 12.78
C ILE A 269 -2.32 6.30 12.23
N MET A 270 -1.15 6.67 12.74
CA MET A 270 0.12 6.14 12.26
C MET A 270 0.32 4.69 12.68
N SER A 271 0.03 4.33 13.93
CA SER A 271 0.08 2.93 14.36
C SER A 271 -0.83 2.05 13.48
N ASP A 272 -2.07 2.49 13.27
CA ASP A 272 -3.06 1.75 12.48
C ASP A 272 -2.67 1.61 11.01
N ALA A 273 -2.24 2.70 10.37
CA ALA A 273 -1.81 2.70 8.98
C ALA A 273 -0.65 1.74 8.74
N ASN A 274 0.35 1.76 9.63
CA ASN A 274 1.50 0.86 9.54
C ASN A 274 1.10 -0.60 9.75
N MET A 275 0.25 -0.89 10.73
CA MET A 275 -0.24 -2.24 11.00
C MET A 275 -1.12 -2.77 9.86
N MET A 276 -1.92 -1.90 9.25
CA MET A 276 -2.78 -2.24 8.13
C MET A 276 -1.96 -2.52 6.87
N ALA A 277 -0.98 -1.66 6.55
CA ALA A 277 -0.11 -1.86 5.40
C ALA A 277 0.73 -3.15 5.54
N GLU A 278 1.31 -3.41 6.72
CA GLU A 278 2.07 -4.64 6.95
C GLU A 278 1.19 -5.89 6.85
N ARG A 279 -0.01 -5.89 7.46
CA ARG A 279 -0.98 -7.00 7.32
C ARG A 279 -1.42 -7.22 5.88
N HIS A 280 -1.63 -6.13 5.12
CA HIS A 280 -1.99 -6.22 3.72
C HIS A 280 -0.89 -6.93 2.92
N LEU A 281 0.36 -6.51 3.08
CA LEU A 281 1.51 -7.14 2.42
C LEU A 281 1.70 -8.60 2.87
N MET A 282 1.48 -8.92 4.15
CA MET A 282 1.52 -10.30 4.65
C MET A 282 0.41 -11.17 4.05
N ASN A 283 -0.79 -10.62 3.86
CA ASN A 283 -1.91 -11.35 3.25
C ASN A 283 -1.71 -11.60 1.75
N GLN A 284 -0.92 -10.74 1.09
CA GLN A 284 -0.54 -10.96 -0.31
C GLN A 284 0.45 -12.12 -0.45
N GLN A 285 1.20 -12.50 0.59
CA GLN A 285 2.20 -13.57 0.53
C GLN A 285 1.56 -14.97 0.49
N ARG A 286 1.54 -15.61 -0.69
CA ARG A 286 0.96 -16.96 -0.88
C ARG A 286 1.73 -18.07 -0.18
N GLN A 287 3.04 -17.88 0.01
CA GLN A 287 3.87 -18.85 0.73
C GLN A 287 3.72 -18.76 2.26
N GLY A 288 2.93 -17.80 2.74
CA GLY A 288 2.70 -17.53 4.15
C GLY A 288 3.29 -16.19 4.58
N PRO A 289 2.83 -15.67 5.73
CA PRO A 289 3.03 -14.28 6.19
C PRO A 289 4.49 -13.88 6.52
N TYR A 290 5.44 -14.82 6.45
CA TYR A 290 6.86 -14.63 6.81
C TYR A 290 7.80 -14.96 5.65
N SER A 291 7.25 -15.12 4.45
CA SER A 291 8.03 -15.54 3.28
C SER A 291 8.80 -14.37 2.65
N HIS A 292 8.30 -13.13 2.80
CA HIS A 292 9.01 -11.97 2.30
C HIS A 292 10.16 -11.55 3.24
N PRO A 293 11.37 -11.24 2.73
CA PRO A 293 12.51 -10.87 3.57
C PRO A 293 12.32 -9.55 4.34
N LEU A 294 11.46 -8.65 3.85
CA LEU A 294 11.25 -7.31 4.43
C LEU A 294 9.92 -7.14 5.17
N TYR A 295 8.92 -7.97 4.84
CA TYR A 295 7.56 -7.89 5.36
C TYR A 295 7.22 -9.19 6.10
N GLY A 296 6.38 -9.12 7.12
CA GLY A 296 6.12 -10.22 8.04
C GLY A 296 6.62 -9.97 9.46
N PHE A 297 6.80 -8.72 9.91
CA PHE A 297 7.26 -8.50 11.29
C PHE A 297 6.18 -8.74 12.36
N ILE A 298 4.91 -8.86 11.96
CA ILE A 298 3.79 -9.05 12.88
C ILE A 298 3.71 -10.55 13.27
N PRO A 299 3.84 -10.89 14.55
CA PRO A 299 3.73 -12.25 15.03
C PRO A 299 2.26 -12.73 14.93
N SER A 300 2.09 -14.04 14.80
CA SER A 300 0.77 -14.68 14.73
C SER A 300 0.08 -14.77 16.11
N GLN A 301 0.83 -14.60 17.20
CA GLN A 301 0.30 -14.66 18.56
C GLN A 301 -0.41 -13.35 18.95
N ASP A 302 -1.65 -13.47 19.42
CA ASP A 302 -2.50 -12.32 19.78
C ASP A 302 -1.87 -11.37 20.82
N SER A 303 -1.22 -11.91 21.85
CA SER A 303 -0.57 -11.09 22.90
C SER A 303 0.57 -10.25 22.35
N ALA A 304 1.38 -10.84 21.46
CA ALA A 304 2.49 -10.16 20.81
C ALA A 304 2.00 -9.11 19.80
N PHE A 305 0.89 -9.38 19.11
CA PHE A 305 0.20 -8.40 18.26
C PHE A 305 -0.24 -7.16 19.06
N TRP A 306 -0.88 -7.36 20.22
CA TRP A 306 -1.28 -6.25 21.10
C TRP A 306 -0.09 -5.46 21.63
N ALA A 307 1.00 -6.14 22.00
CA ALA A 307 2.23 -5.51 22.45
C ALA A 307 2.87 -4.65 21.35
N ILE A 308 2.92 -5.14 20.10
CA ILE A 308 3.39 -4.37 18.94
C ILE A 308 2.53 -3.14 18.71
N ASN A 309 1.21 -3.28 18.63
CA ASN A 309 0.32 -2.15 18.37
C ASN A 309 0.41 -1.09 19.48
N THR A 310 0.51 -1.52 20.74
CA THR A 310 0.70 -0.63 21.89
C THR A 310 2.06 0.06 21.85
N GLY A 311 3.13 -0.70 21.55
CA GLY A 311 4.49 -0.17 21.41
C GLY A 311 4.58 0.86 20.29
N MET A 312 3.94 0.62 19.15
CA MET A 312 3.84 1.56 18.03
C MET A 312 3.08 2.83 18.41
N PHE A 313 1.92 2.69 19.04
CA PHE A 313 1.15 3.85 19.54
C PHE A 313 1.98 4.71 20.49
N LEU A 314 2.63 4.12 21.49
CA LEU A 314 3.47 4.85 22.44
C LEU A 314 4.68 5.49 21.75
N PHE A 315 5.33 4.75 20.83
CA PHE A 315 6.45 5.28 20.05
C PHE A 315 6.05 6.54 19.28
N TYR A 316 4.96 6.48 18.51
CA TYR A 316 4.48 7.61 17.72
C TYR A 316 3.99 8.76 18.59
N ALA A 317 3.29 8.50 19.69
CA ALA A 317 2.84 9.53 20.62
C ALA A 317 4.03 10.32 21.19
N GLY A 318 5.05 9.61 21.70
CA GLY A 318 6.25 10.24 22.23
C GLY A 318 7.07 10.97 21.15
N TYR A 319 7.27 10.33 19.98
CA TYR A 319 8.03 10.90 18.88
C TYR A 319 7.39 12.18 18.34
N PHE A 320 6.08 12.13 18.08
CA PHE A 320 5.32 13.28 17.59
C PHE A 320 5.32 14.42 18.61
N ALA A 321 5.09 14.13 19.90
CA ALA A 321 5.14 15.13 20.96
C ALA A 321 6.53 15.80 21.07
N CYS A 322 7.63 15.04 20.96
CA CYS A 322 8.98 15.61 20.91
C CYS A 322 9.15 16.62 19.78
N ASN A 323 8.65 16.29 18.58
CA ASN A 323 8.75 17.18 17.42
C ASN A 323 7.86 18.42 17.55
N LEU A 324 6.65 18.26 18.07
CA LEU A 324 5.74 19.38 18.37
C LEU A 324 6.40 20.38 19.33
N MET A 325 6.98 19.90 20.43
CA MET A 325 7.70 20.74 21.39
C MET A 325 8.91 21.43 20.76
N ALA A 326 9.70 20.70 19.96
CA ALA A 326 10.88 21.27 19.31
C ALA A 326 10.53 22.38 18.32
N LEU A 327 9.54 22.16 17.45
CA LEU A 327 9.07 23.17 16.50
C LEU A 327 8.47 24.39 17.20
N SER A 328 7.65 24.17 18.23
CA SER A 328 7.02 25.26 18.99
C SER A 328 8.05 26.08 19.76
N ALA A 329 9.02 25.43 20.41
CA ALA A 329 10.09 26.10 21.15
C ALA A 329 11.01 26.86 20.19
N ALA A 330 11.30 26.29 19.03
CA ALA A 330 12.06 26.96 17.98
C ALA A 330 11.34 28.21 17.46
N LEU A 331 10.03 28.15 17.21
CA LEU A 331 9.22 29.30 16.80
C LEU A 331 9.17 30.40 17.86
N THR A 332 9.25 30.03 19.15
CA THR A 332 9.25 31.01 20.24
C THR A 332 10.54 31.83 20.29
N VAL A 333 11.69 31.22 20.02
CA VAL A 333 13.01 31.84 20.23
C VAL A 333 13.65 32.33 18.93
N PHE A 334 13.51 31.55 17.86
CA PHE A 334 14.17 31.81 16.60
C PHE A 334 13.20 32.46 15.62
N ASN A 335 13.74 33.28 14.73
CA ASN A 335 12.97 33.79 13.62
C ASN A 335 12.53 32.63 12.71
N TRP A 336 11.30 32.67 12.19
CA TRP A 336 10.69 31.57 11.44
C TRP A 336 11.53 31.10 10.24
N TYR A 337 12.31 32.00 9.62
CA TYR A 337 13.18 31.65 8.49
C TYR A 337 14.32 30.69 8.87
N TYR A 338 14.77 30.66 10.12
CA TYR A 338 15.78 29.70 10.58
C TYR A 338 15.21 28.28 10.62
N ILE A 339 13.92 28.13 10.93
CA ILE A 339 13.25 26.83 10.94
C ILE A 339 13.12 26.31 9.52
N ALA A 340 12.70 27.18 8.58
CA ALA A 340 12.67 26.83 7.16
C ALA A 340 14.05 26.45 6.63
N LEU A 341 15.10 27.19 7.00
CA LEU A 341 16.48 26.89 6.63
C LEU A 341 16.94 25.54 7.20
N PHE A 342 16.70 25.28 8.48
CA PHE A 342 17.07 24.04 9.15
C PHE A 342 16.37 22.83 8.50
N MET A 343 15.05 22.90 8.32
CA MET A 343 14.28 21.85 7.63
C MET A 343 14.75 21.66 6.18
N GLY A 344 15.11 22.74 5.49
CA GLY A 344 15.68 22.69 4.15
C GLY A 344 17.03 21.97 4.10
N CYS A 345 17.93 22.27 5.04
CA CYS A 345 19.23 21.59 5.17
C CYS A 345 19.07 20.10 5.48
N GLU A 346 18.19 19.75 6.42
CA GLU A 346 17.88 18.36 6.74
C GLU A 346 17.25 17.62 5.55
N PHE A 347 16.37 18.27 4.79
CA PHE A 347 15.81 17.71 3.57
C PHE A 347 16.88 17.47 2.50
N LEU A 348 17.83 18.40 2.34
CA LEU A 348 18.97 18.21 1.42
C LEU A 348 19.88 17.06 1.88
N LEU A 349 20.07 16.87 3.19
CA LEU A 349 20.80 15.71 3.72
C LEU A 349 20.04 14.40 3.46
N TYR A 350 18.71 14.40 3.65
CA TYR A 350 17.84 13.28 3.29
C TYR A 350 17.96 12.94 1.79
N LEU A 351 17.88 13.92 0.91
CA LEU A 351 18.08 13.73 -0.53
C LEU A 351 19.48 13.21 -0.85
N GLY A 352 20.51 13.75 -0.18
CA GLY A 352 21.89 13.26 -0.30
C GLY A 352 22.02 11.77 0.07
N ALA A 353 21.33 11.32 1.12
CA ALA A 353 21.27 9.91 1.50
C ALA A 353 20.55 9.07 0.44
N MET A 354 19.43 9.56 -0.12
CA MET A 354 18.71 8.89 -1.21
C MET A 354 19.55 8.78 -2.49
N VAL A 355 20.30 9.84 -2.86
CA VAL A 355 21.25 9.83 -3.98
C VAL A 355 22.37 8.84 -3.73
N GLY A 356 22.96 8.83 -2.54
CA GLY A 356 24.02 7.89 -2.17
C GLY A 356 23.60 6.42 -2.25
N ARG A 357 22.30 6.14 -2.16
CA ARG A 357 21.72 4.80 -2.33
C ARG A 357 21.20 4.51 -3.74
N GLY A 358 21.25 5.48 -4.65
CA GLY A 358 20.71 5.35 -6.01
C GLY A 358 19.18 5.33 -6.06
N GLN A 359 18.51 6.00 -5.13
CA GLN A 359 17.05 5.96 -4.94
C GLN A 359 16.38 7.34 -5.10
N LEU A 360 16.98 8.24 -5.89
CA LEU A 360 16.40 9.57 -6.14
C LEU A 360 15.10 9.49 -6.97
N ILE A 361 14.95 8.46 -7.79
CA ILE A 361 13.72 8.17 -8.52
C ILE A 361 12.86 7.29 -7.62
N LEU A 362 11.65 7.71 -7.27
CA LEU A 362 10.77 6.88 -6.46
C LEU A 362 10.45 5.57 -7.19
N ALA A 363 10.50 4.46 -6.45
CA ALA A 363 10.33 3.15 -7.06
C ALA A 363 8.99 3.01 -7.79
N ALA A 364 7.88 3.51 -7.23
CA ALA A 364 6.56 3.43 -7.86
C ALA A 364 6.26 4.52 -8.93
N GLN A 365 7.27 5.27 -9.38
CA GLN A 365 7.05 6.39 -10.28
C GLN A 365 6.85 5.92 -11.72
N PRO A 366 5.86 6.47 -12.46
CA PRO A 366 5.72 6.19 -13.88
C PRO A 366 6.86 6.87 -14.69
N PRO A 367 7.32 6.25 -15.79
CA PRO A 367 8.33 6.84 -16.67
C PRO A 367 7.91 8.25 -17.14
N GLY A 368 8.84 9.21 -17.06
CA GLY A 368 8.63 10.59 -17.53
C GLY A 368 8.01 11.56 -16.53
N ALA A 369 7.59 11.11 -15.34
CA ALA A 369 6.90 11.95 -14.36
C ALA A 369 7.84 12.61 -13.33
N SER A 370 8.98 13.18 -13.73
CA SER A 370 10.08 13.60 -12.82
C SER A 370 9.65 14.45 -11.61
N SER A 371 8.67 15.33 -11.77
CA SER A 371 8.09 16.17 -10.70
C SER A 371 7.40 15.36 -9.60
N ALA A 372 6.79 14.21 -9.93
CA ALA A 372 6.14 13.34 -8.96
C ALA A 372 7.14 12.72 -7.96
N SER A 373 8.38 12.44 -8.40
CA SER A 373 9.44 11.96 -7.50
C SER A 373 9.76 12.99 -6.43
N ALA A 374 9.97 14.25 -6.86
CA ALA A 374 10.36 15.33 -5.97
C ALA A 374 9.28 15.57 -4.91
N VAL A 375 8.01 15.62 -5.34
CA VAL A 375 6.87 15.76 -4.43
C VAL A 375 6.79 14.57 -3.46
N GLY A 376 6.93 13.34 -3.95
CA GLY A 376 6.87 12.16 -3.08
C GLY A 376 8.01 12.11 -2.06
N HIS A 377 9.24 12.52 -2.42
CA HIS A 377 10.36 12.65 -1.47
C HIS A 377 10.10 13.72 -0.41
N ILE A 378 9.48 14.84 -0.78
CA ILE A 378 9.06 15.86 0.20
C ILE A 378 8.04 15.25 1.16
N VAL A 379 7.02 14.55 0.65
CA VAL A 379 6.00 13.90 1.50
C VAL A 379 6.63 12.85 2.42
N PHE A 380 7.52 12.00 1.91
CA PHE A 380 8.20 10.99 2.73
C PHE A 380 9.13 11.60 3.76
N TYR A 381 9.87 12.65 3.41
CA TYR A 381 10.69 13.39 4.36
C TYR A 381 9.83 13.99 5.48
N LEU A 382 8.74 14.69 5.11
CA LEU A 382 7.82 15.29 6.07
C LEU A 382 7.18 14.23 6.97
N ALA A 383 6.72 13.11 6.41
CA ALA A 383 6.20 11.98 7.16
C ALA A 383 7.26 11.39 8.12
N MET A 384 8.51 11.23 7.66
CA MET A 384 9.62 10.78 8.52
C MET A 384 9.91 11.76 9.67
N CYS A 385 9.78 13.06 9.42
CA CYS A 385 9.99 14.09 10.43
C CYS A 385 8.87 14.13 11.46
N THR A 386 7.62 13.87 11.07
CA THR A 386 6.47 13.92 11.98
C THR A 386 6.21 12.61 12.69
N CYS A 387 5.95 11.55 11.92
CA CYS A 387 5.64 10.20 12.39
C CYS A 387 6.20 9.16 11.41
N PRO A 388 7.35 8.54 11.70
CA PRO A 388 8.12 7.80 10.71
C PRO A 388 7.45 6.49 10.31
N MET A 389 6.90 6.42 9.10
CA MET A 389 6.26 5.21 8.56
C MET A 389 7.28 4.05 8.45
N PHE A 390 6.97 2.93 9.09
CA PHE A 390 7.81 1.74 9.14
C PHE A 390 8.05 1.16 7.76
N GLN A 391 7.12 1.32 6.81
CA GLN A 391 7.27 0.84 5.42
C GLN A 391 8.44 1.52 4.71
N LEU A 392 8.84 2.72 5.14
CA LEU A 392 10.01 3.43 4.62
C LEU A 392 11.35 2.78 5.03
N ARG A 393 11.32 1.78 5.93
CA ARG A 393 12.48 0.92 6.26
C ARG A 393 12.84 -0.05 5.14
N SER A 394 11.94 -0.28 4.18
CA SER A 394 12.16 -1.25 3.11
C SER A 394 13.36 -0.85 2.26
N ASP A 395 14.28 -1.80 2.02
CA ASP A 395 15.41 -1.56 1.13
C ASP A 395 14.90 -1.32 -0.31
N GLY A 396 13.75 -1.88 -0.71
CA GLY A 396 13.15 -1.82 -2.06
C GLY A 396 12.54 -0.49 -2.47
N GLY A 397 13.35 0.57 -2.50
CA GLY A 397 12.93 1.89 -3.01
C GLY A 397 12.79 2.99 -1.97
N PHE A 398 13.08 2.71 -0.70
CA PHE A 398 13.04 3.67 0.41
C PHE A 398 14.39 3.76 1.15
N LEU A 399 14.40 4.39 2.33
CA LEU A 399 15.63 4.67 3.10
C LEU A 399 16.44 3.41 3.45
N GLY A 400 15.76 2.27 3.60
CA GLY A 400 16.38 1.07 4.15
C GLY A 400 16.52 1.15 5.68
N GLY A 401 16.59 -0.01 6.34
CA GLY A 401 16.54 -0.11 7.80
C GLY A 401 17.59 0.70 8.56
N GLY A 402 18.82 0.74 8.04
CA GLY A 402 19.92 1.45 8.70
C GLY A 402 19.69 2.96 8.75
N TRP A 403 19.43 3.57 7.58
CA TRP A 403 19.17 5.02 7.50
C TRP A 403 17.85 5.40 8.14
N TYR A 404 16.84 4.55 8.02
CA TYR A 404 15.55 4.72 8.71
C TYR A 404 15.75 4.88 10.23
N PHE A 405 16.50 3.96 10.86
CA PHE A 405 16.83 4.04 12.28
C PHE A 405 17.65 5.28 12.63
N CYS A 406 18.71 5.55 11.87
CA CYS A 406 19.56 6.73 12.09
C CYS A 406 18.76 8.03 12.03
N MET A 407 17.80 8.15 11.11
CA MET A 407 16.92 9.31 11.00
C MET A 407 16.02 9.47 12.24
N ILE A 408 15.45 8.39 12.77
CA ILE A 408 14.65 8.43 14.00
C ILE A 408 15.49 8.93 15.17
N VAL A 409 16.67 8.32 15.37
CA VAL A 409 17.57 8.68 16.47
C VAL A 409 18.03 10.14 16.31
N TYR A 410 18.45 10.53 15.11
CA TYR A 410 18.83 11.90 14.80
C TYR A 410 17.70 12.87 15.13
N LYS A 411 16.46 12.57 14.73
CA LYS A 411 15.32 13.45 14.99
C LYS A 411 15.01 13.59 16.47
N LEU A 412 14.94 12.50 17.22
CA LEU A 412 14.74 12.58 18.67
C LEU A 412 15.84 13.39 19.38
N LEU A 413 17.11 13.19 19.00
CA LEU A 413 18.23 13.95 19.55
C LEU A 413 18.19 15.42 19.15
N SER A 414 17.87 15.72 17.89
CA SER A 414 17.76 17.09 17.39
C SER A 414 16.62 17.85 18.07
N SER A 415 15.46 17.20 18.24
CA SER A 415 14.31 17.77 18.94
C SER A 415 14.65 18.08 20.40
N ALA A 416 15.36 17.17 21.08
CA ALA A 416 15.82 17.42 22.44
C ALA A 416 16.82 18.59 22.50
N ALA A 417 17.81 18.63 21.60
CA ALA A 417 18.78 19.71 21.54
C ALA A 417 18.14 21.08 21.25
N ILE A 418 17.17 21.12 20.33
CA ILE A 418 16.42 22.34 19.98
C ILE A 418 15.65 22.85 21.20
N VAL A 419 14.90 21.99 21.89
CA VAL A 419 14.13 22.40 23.08
C VAL A 419 15.06 22.86 24.21
N THR A 420 16.13 22.13 24.51
CA THR A 420 17.10 22.55 25.54
C THR A 420 17.76 23.89 25.19
N SER A 421 18.16 24.06 23.93
CA SER A 421 18.74 25.33 23.47
C SER A 421 17.73 26.47 23.52
N ALA A 422 16.50 26.26 23.04
CA ALA A 422 15.45 27.28 23.04
C ALA A 422 15.07 27.69 24.46
N THR A 423 14.79 26.73 25.34
CA THR A 423 14.40 27.00 26.74
C THR A 423 15.48 27.77 27.52
N SER A 424 16.77 27.62 27.19
CA SER A 424 17.84 28.44 27.79
C SER A 424 17.80 29.93 27.43
N HIS A 425 17.07 30.29 26.37
CA HIS A 425 16.91 31.66 25.90
C HIS A 425 15.57 32.31 26.30
N PHE A 426 14.63 31.54 26.85
CA PHE A 426 13.29 32.04 27.25
C PHE A 426 13.33 33.26 28.19
N PRO A 427 14.25 33.37 29.17
CA PRO A 427 14.30 34.54 30.05
C PRO A 427 14.73 35.85 29.37
N LYS A 428 15.14 35.84 28.10
CA LYS A 428 15.82 36.95 27.42
C LYS A 428 15.04 37.58 26.26
N ILE A 429 13.79 37.18 26.01
CA ILE A 429 13.05 37.59 24.82
C ILE A 429 12.26 38.88 25.08
N ASP A 430 12.80 40.01 24.62
CA ASP A 430 12.12 41.27 24.29
C ASP A 430 11.04 41.79 25.27
N GLY A 431 11.18 41.56 26.57
CA GLY A 431 10.29 42.11 27.60
C GLY A 431 8.90 41.46 27.69
N THR A 432 8.62 40.43 26.90
CA THR A 432 7.47 39.54 27.10
C THR A 432 7.92 38.37 27.97
N GLU A 433 7.39 38.26 29.18
CA GLU A 433 7.65 37.12 30.06
C GLU A 433 7.11 35.84 29.41
N VAL A 434 8.00 34.87 29.18
CA VAL A 434 7.57 33.49 28.90
C VAL A 434 7.07 32.93 30.22
N SER A 435 5.76 32.75 30.31
CA SER A 435 5.04 32.33 31.51
C SER A 435 5.40 30.93 31.99
N VAL A 436 5.62 30.00 31.04
CA VAL A 436 5.90 28.61 31.35
C VAL A 436 7.36 28.44 31.75
N VAL A 437 7.59 27.95 32.96
CA VAL A 437 8.91 27.66 33.49
C VAL A 437 9.63 26.66 32.57
N ALA A 438 10.84 27.00 32.13
CA ALA A 438 11.69 26.17 31.26
C ALA A 438 11.79 24.71 31.74
N ASP A 439 11.87 24.50 33.06
CA ASP A 439 11.92 23.19 33.70
C ASP A 439 10.68 22.32 33.40
N THR A 440 9.50 22.92 33.32
CA THR A 440 8.26 22.21 32.97
C THR A 440 8.33 21.68 31.55
N ILE A 441 8.80 22.50 30.60
CA ILE A 441 8.90 22.10 29.18
C ILE A 441 9.94 21.00 29.02
N GLN A 442 11.09 21.11 29.70
CA GLN A 442 12.10 20.06 29.70
C GLN A 442 11.58 18.75 30.32
N THR A 443 10.77 18.84 31.37
CA THR A 443 10.13 17.66 31.99
C THR A 443 9.16 16.97 31.02
N ILE A 444 8.33 17.73 30.30
CA ILE A 444 7.41 17.19 29.28
C ILE A 444 8.22 16.53 28.14
N LEU A 445 9.29 17.17 27.68
CA LEU A 445 10.19 16.61 26.68
C LEU A 445 10.79 15.27 27.11
N ILE A 446 11.35 15.19 28.33
CA ILE A 446 11.95 13.97 28.86
C ILE A 446 10.89 12.87 28.98
N THR A 447 9.66 13.23 29.38
CA THR A 447 8.53 12.30 29.46
C THR A 447 8.16 11.77 28.08
N ALA A 448 8.00 12.63 27.08
CA ALA A 448 7.70 12.24 25.71
C ALA A 448 8.80 11.36 25.10
N LEU A 449 10.08 11.71 25.32
CA LEU A 449 11.22 10.93 24.88
C LEU A 449 11.24 9.55 25.54
N SER A 450 10.95 9.47 26.85
CA SER A 450 10.88 8.21 27.59
C SER A 450 9.74 7.31 27.07
N ILE A 451 8.58 7.90 26.79
CA ILE A 451 7.44 7.19 26.18
C ILE A 451 7.83 6.67 24.79
N SER A 452 8.52 7.48 23.98
CA SER A 452 8.97 7.07 22.64
C SER A 452 9.94 5.89 22.71
N ILE A 453 10.97 5.97 23.57
CA ILE A 453 11.97 4.90 23.76
C ILE A 453 11.31 3.64 24.30
N PHE A 454 10.41 3.76 25.29
CA PHE A 454 9.67 2.63 25.83
C PHE A 454 8.79 1.96 24.77
N GLY A 455 8.06 2.74 24.00
CA GLY A 455 7.24 2.25 22.89
C GLY A 455 8.06 1.52 21.82
N ALA A 456 9.18 2.11 21.40
CA ALA A 456 10.10 1.49 20.44
C ALA A 456 10.71 0.18 20.98
N THR A 457 11.07 0.14 22.26
CA THR A 457 11.61 -1.06 22.91
C THR A 457 10.56 -2.16 22.98
N LEU A 458 9.35 -1.82 23.43
CA LEU A 458 8.23 -2.76 23.47
C LEU A 458 7.94 -3.32 22.08
N PHE A 459 7.87 -2.46 21.07
CA PHE A 459 7.69 -2.85 19.68
C PHE A 459 8.79 -3.83 19.22
N LEU A 460 10.06 -3.46 19.34
CA LEU A 460 11.19 -4.28 18.84
C LEU A 460 11.34 -5.60 19.59
N CYS A 461 10.94 -5.69 20.86
CA CYS A 461 10.97 -6.93 21.64
C CYS A 461 9.99 -7.98 21.10
N TYR A 462 8.83 -7.55 20.60
CA TYR A 462 7.76 -8.45 20.13
C TYR A 462 7.71 -8.62 18.61
N VAL A 463 8.44 -7.79 17.84
CA VAL A 463 8.67 -8.02 16.41
C VAL A 463 9.30 -9.38 16.16
N GLU A 464 8.80 -10.05 15.12
CA GLU A 464 9.29 -11.33 14.65
C GLU A 464 10.81 -11.30 14.43
N SER A 465 11.50 -12.29 14.99
CA SER A 465 12.95 -12.31 15.07
C SER A 465 13.63 -12.29 13.70
N SER A 466 13.02 -12.93 12.70
CA SER A 466 13.50 -12.99 11.31
C SER A 466 13.49 -11.64 10.60
N ASN A 467 12.61 -10.71 11.02
CA ASN A 467 12.40 -9.42 10.35
C ASN A 467 12.87 -8.24 11.20
N ARG A 468 13.25 -8.45 12.47
CA ARG A 468 13.69 -7.40 13.39
C ARG A 468 14.86 -6.57 12.85
N TRP A 469 15.79 -7.21 12.15
CA TRP A 469 16.96 -6.53 11.57
C TRP A 469 16.59 -5.45 10.55
N THR A 470 15.43 -5.57 9.89
CA THR A 470 14.96 -4.61 8.88
C THR A 470 14.70 -3.22 9.45
N PHE A 471 14.62 -3.08 10.77
CA PHE A 471 14.40 -1.79 11.45
C PHE A 471 15.66 -1.00 11.73
N TYR A 472 16.85 -1.62 11.67
CA TYR A 472 18.11 -0.97 12.04
C TYR A 472 19.29 -1.34 11.13
N SER A 473 19.09 -2.22 10.16
CA SER A 473 20.11 -2.64 9.22
C SER A 473 19.55 -2.69 7.81
N SER A 474 20.31 -2.16 6.86
CA SER A 474 20.11 -2.40 5.43
C SER A 474 21.09 -3.45 4.97
N ARG A 475 20.63 -4.42 4.17
CA ARG A 475 21.54 -5.40 3.55
C ARG A 475 21.98 -4.95 2.17
N GLN A 476 21.14 -4.18 1.49
CA GLN A 476 21.33 -3.80 0.10
C GLN A 476 20.88 -2.36 -0.14
N THR A 477 21.32 -1.77 -1.24
CA THR A 477 20.69 -0.56 -1.78
C THR A 477 19.37 -0.93 -2.45
N GLY A 478 18.47 0.04 -2.66
CA GLY A 478 17.22 -0.25 -3.36
C GLY A 478 17.39 -0.81 -4.76
N PRO A 479 18.25 -0.23 -5.61
CA PRO A 479 18.54 -0.83 -6.91
C PRO A 479 19.05 -2.26 -6.81
N ALA A 480 19.95 -2.55 -5.86
CA ALA A 480 20.45 -3.91 -5.68
C ALA A 480 19.36 -4.87 -5.21
N HIS A 481 18.48 -4.43 -4.31
CA HIS A 481 17.36 -5.22 -3.82
C HIS A 481 16.33 -5.50 -4.91
N LEU A 482 15.93 -4.50 -5.69
CA LEU A 482 14.97 -4.66 -6.77
C LEU A 482 15.53 -5.52 -7.92
N LYS A 483 16.81 -5.37 -8.24
CA LYS A 483 17.51 -6.26 -9.18
C LYS A 483 17.53 -7.70 -8.65
N TRP A 484 17.85 -7.91 -7.37
CA TRP A 484 17.79 -9.21 -6.74
C TRP A 484 16.38 -9.82 -6.78
N CYS A 485 15.34 -9.01 -6.50
CA CYS A 485 13.95 -9.44 -6.58
C CYS A 485 13.57 -9.90 -8.00
N PHE A 486 14.06 -9.22 -9.04
CA PHE A 486 13.82 -9.61 -10.43
C PHE A 486 14.58 -10.89 -10.82
N ASP A 487 15.80 -11.05 -10.30
CA ASP A 487 16.72 -12.16 -10.59
C ASP A 487 16.51 -13.40 -9.70
N ALA A 488 15.69 -13.29 -8.65
CA ALA A 488 15.53 -14.34 -7.66
C ALA A 488 15.00 -15.64 -8.31
N HIS A 489 15.61 -16.78 -8.00
CA HIS A 489 15.07 -18.10 -8.41
C HIS A 489 13.96 -18.60 -7.47
N THR A 490 13.70 -17.87 -6.41
CA THR A 490 12.64 -18.16 -5.44
C THR A 490 11.56 -17.11 -5.57
N LEU A 491 10.32 -17.58 -5.64
CA LEU A 491 9.15 -16.73 -5.57
C LEU A 491 9.19 -15.90 -4.28
N ILE A 492 9.09 -14.60 -4.44
CA ILE A 492 8.86 -13.62 -3.38
C ILE A 492 7.45 -13.04 -3.57
N ASP A 493 6.82 -12.65 -2.47
CA ASP A 493 5.45 -12.10 -2.43
C ASP A 493 4.33 -13.11 -2.79
N GLY A 494 3.30 -12.62 -3.48
CA GLY A 494 2.07 -13.33 -3.81
C GLY A 494 2.08 -14.04 -5.16
N ALA A 495 3.19 -14.02 -5.87
CA ALA A 495 3.31 -14.65 -7.19
C ALA A 495 3.31 -16.18 -7.09
N GLU A 496 2.64 -16.83 -8.05
CA GLU A 496 2.66 -18.29 -8.20
C GLU A 496 3.74 -18.77 -9.16
N THR A 497 4.15 -17.90 -10.10
CA THR A 497 5.21 -18.16 -11.08
C THR A 497 6.19 -17.01 -11.12
N MET A 498 7.42 -17.30 -11.58
CA MET A 498 8.45 -16.27 -11.70
C MET A 498 8.04 -15.16 -12.67
N ASP A 499 7.28 -15.49 -13.70
CA ASP A 499 6.76 -14.51 -14.66
C ASP A 499 5.75 -13.57 -14.03
N GLN A 500 4.84 -14.09 -13.18
CA GLN A 500 3.90 -13.25 -12.43
C GLN A 500 4.64 -12.27 -11.51
N GLN A 501 5.70 -12.72 -10.84
CA GLN A 501 6.55 -11.86 -10.01
C GLN A 501 7.25 -10.79 -10.83
N LYS A 502 7.91 -11.18 -11.92
CA LYS A 502 8.62 -10.24 -12.81
C LYS A 502 7.66 -9.21 -13.41
N ALA A 503 6.46 -9.62 -13.79
CA ALA A 503 5.44 -8.70 -14.27
C ALA A 503 4.94 -7.75 -13.18
N MET A 504 4.66 -8.24 -11.97
CA MET A 504 4.31 -7.39 -10.84
C MET A 504 5.39 -6.33 -10.59
N LEU A 505 6.66 -6.72 -10.57
CA LEU A 505 7.79 -5.82 -10.40
C LEU A 505 7.88 -4.81 -11.55
N MET A 506 7.79 -5.25 -12.81
CA MET A 506 7.90 -4.38 -14.00
C MET A 506 6.73 -3.41 -14.15
N MET A 507 5.53 -3.80 -13.72
CA MET A 507 4.35 -2.92 -13.76
C MET A 507 4.31 -1.94 -12.60
N GLY A 508 4.84 -2.34 -11.44
CA GLY A 508 4.79 -1.55 -10.20
C GLY A 508 6.00 -0.65 -9.98
N LEU A 509 7.13 -0.93 -10.63
CA LEU A 509 8.39 -0.26 -10.35
C LEU A 509 8.98 0.44 -11.58
N HIS A 510 9.71 1.51 -11.32
CA HIS A 510 10.33 2.33 -12.36
C HIS A 510 11.41 1.54 -13.11
N PRO A 511 11.47 1.60 -14.46
CA PRO A 511 12.35 0.74 -15.25
C PRO A 511 13.84 0.89 -14.94
N SER A 512 14.28 2.06 -14.48
CA SER A 512 15.69 2.31 -14.11
C SER A 512 16.26 1.36 -13.05
N TYR A 513 15.42 0.62 -12.34
CA TYR A 513 15.82 -0.34 -11.33
C TYR A 513 16.15 -1.72 -11.88
N PHE A 514 15.90 -1.98 -13.15
CA PHE A 514 16.09 -3.28 -13.77
C PHE A 514 17.22 -3.27 -14.79
N ASP A 515 17.77 -4.46 -15.01
CA ASP A 515 18.75 -4.70 -16.05
C ASP A 515 18.02 -4.87 -17.39
N LYS A 516 18.21 -3.90 -18.29
CA LYS A 516 17.51 -3.84 -19.57
C LYS A 516 17.62 -5.15 -20.36
N ASP A 517 18.80 -5.74 -20.42
CA ASP A 517 19.04 -6.92 -21.24
C ASP A 517 18.31 -8.14 -20.69
N LYS A 518 18.26 -8.27 -19.36
CA LYS A 518 17.48 -9.33 -18.68
C LYS A 518 15.98 -9.14 -18.82
N VAL A 519 15.50 -7.90 -18.77
CA VAL A 519 14.07 -7.60 -19.01
C VAL A 519 13.70 -7.98 -20.44
N LYS A 520 14.55 -7.61 -21.42
CA LYS A 520 14.37 -7.99 -22.82
C LYS A 520 14.34 -9.51 -23.00
N GLU A 521 15.35 -10.20 -22.46
CA GLU A 521 15.46 -11.67 -22.51
C GLU A 521 14.19 -12.33 -21.96
N TRP A 522 13.78 -11.96 -20.75
CA TRP A 522 12.55 -12.47 -20.15
C TRP A 522 11.30 -12.24 -21.02
N LEU A 523 11.15 -11.04 -21.59
CA LEU A 523 9.98 -10.72 -22.41
C LEU A 523 9.96 -11.50 -23.73
N LEU A 524 11.12 -11.75 -24.34
CA LEU A 524 11.24 -12.58 -25.54
C LEU A 524 11.04 -14.07 -25.25
N GLU A 525 11.26 -14.50 -24.01
CA GLU A 525 10.98 -15.86 -23.53
C GLU A 525 9.53 -16.08 -23.10
N LEU A 526 8.70 -15.04 -23.05
CA LEU A 526 7.28 -15.22 -22.72
C LEU A 526 6.57 -16.04 -23.81
N GLU A 527 6.06 -17.21 -23.43
CA GLU A 527 5.25 -18.09 -24.28
C GLU A 527 3.75 -17.89 -24.00
N SER A 528 2.90 -18.20 -24.98
CA SER A 528 1.45 -18.00 -24.87
C SER A 528 0.74 -18.94 -23.88
N ASP A 529 1.41 -19.99 -23.40
CA ASP A 529 0.97 -20.94 -22.35
C ASP A 529 1.48 -20.61 -20.95
N VAL A 530 2.29 -19.57 -20.79
CA VAL A 530 2.75 -19.15 -19.48
C VAL A 530 1.57 -18.67 -18.65
N GLY A 531 1.50 -19.12 -17.39
CA GLY A 531 0.41 -18.83 -16.45
C GLY A 531 0.20 -17.35 -16.10
N ILE A 532 0.94 -16.42 -16.71
CA ILE A 532 0.67 -14.98 -16.64
C ILE A 532 -0.40 -14.52 -17.65
N LEU A 533 -0.57 -15.23 -18.77
CA LEU A 533 -1.45 -14.78 -19.85
C LEU A 533 -2.92 -15.18 -19.67
N GLY A 534 -3.24 -15.88 -18.57
CA GLY A 534 -4.59 -16.29 -18.20
C GLY A 534 -5.16 -17.37 -19.12
N GLU A 535 -5.92 -18.31 -18.57
CA GLU A 535 -6.50 -19.39 -19.38
C GLU A 535 -7.79 -18.95 -20.10
N ASP A 536 -8.58 -18.01 -19.55
CA ASP A 536 -9.94 -17.75 -20.07
C ASP A 536 -10.33 -16.27 -20.27
N ASP A 537 -9.81 -15.31 -19.49
CA ASP A 537 -10.39 -13.95 -19.42
C ASP A 537 -9.53 -12.82 -20.05
N LYS A 538 -8.37 -13.14 -20.64
CA LYS A 538 -7.36 -12.15 -21.10
C LYS A 538 -7.02 -11.12 -20.02
N LYS A 539 -6.98 -11.58 -18.78
CA LYS A 539 -6.67 -10.78 -17.59
C LYS A 539 -5.48 -11.38 -16.87
N LEU A 540 -4.68 -10.50 -16.27
CA LEU A 540 -3.57 -10.90 -15.44
C LEU A 540 -4.06 -11.72 -14.23
N PRO A 541 -3.37 -12.81 -13.88
CA PRO A 541 -3.73 -13.64 -12.76
C PRO A 541 -3.48 -12.92 -11.43
N ARG A 542 -4.10 -13.45 -10.38
CA ARG A 542 -3.97 -12.93 -9.00
C ARG A 542 -2.54 -12.87 -8.47
N GLY A 543 -1.63 -13.70 -8.99
CA GLY A 543 -0.22 -13.64 -8.59
C GLY A 543 0.51 -12.39 -9.05
N CYS A 544 -0.09 -11.55 -9.91
CA CYS A 544 0.47 -10.25 -10.30
C CYS A 544 0.18 -9.12 -9.28
N GLY A 545 -0.29 -9.46 -8.07
CA GLY A 545 -0.53 -8.50 -6.99
C GLY A 545 -1.59 -7.47 -7.35
N ASP A 546 -1.23 -6.20 -7.21
CA ASP A 546 -2.09 -5.03 -7.47
C ASP A 546 -2.57 -4.93 -8.92
N PHE A 547 -1.92 -5.65 -9.84
CA PHE A 547 -2.27 -5.69 -11.26
C PHE A 547 -3.16 -6.87 -11.64
N SER A 548 -3.55 -7.69 -10.68
CA SER A 548 -4.53 -8.76 -10.89
C SER A 548 -5.80 -8.22 -11.54
N GLY A 549 -6.31 -8.91 -12.56
CA GLY A 549 -7.54 -8.54 -13.25
C GLY A 549 -7.37 -7.48 -14.35
N HIS A 550 -6.21 -6.84 -14.46
CA HIS A 550 -5.91 -5.97 -15.60
C HIS A 550 -5.93 -6.76 -16.91
N SER A 551 -6.46 -6.16 -17.97
CA SER A 551 -6.38 -6.75 -19.31
C SER A 551 -4.95 -6.94 -19.80
N LEU A 552 -4.72 -7.96 -20.64
CA LEU A 552 -3.43 -8.18 -21.30
C LEU A 552 -2.99 -6.98 -22.13
N ASP A 553 -3.93 -6.26 -22.73
CA ASP A 553 -3.64 -5.05 -23.49
C ASP A 553 -3.08 -3.94 -22.60
N SER A 554 -3.65 -3.78 -21.41
CA SER A 554 -3.14 -2.85 -20.39
C SER A 554 -1.73 -3.26 -19.94
N PHE A 555 -1.51 -4.55 -19.75
CA PHE A 555 -0.20 -5.11 -19.40
C PHE A 555 0.86 -4.82 -20.49
N PHE A 556 0.61 -5.24 -21.73
CA PHE A 556 1.56 -5.05 -22.84
C PHE A 556 1.85 -3.58 -23.09
N THR A 557 0.82 -2.72 -23.05
CA THR A 557 1.01 -1.27 -23.20
C THR A 557 1.92 -0.70 -22.12
N LYS A 558 1.76 -1.13 -20.85
CA LYS A 558 2.61 -0.68 -19.74
C LYS A 558 4.05 -1.18 -19.89
N ILE A 559 4.24 -2.45 -20.28
CA ILE A 559 5.55 -3.04 -20.50
C ILE A 559 6.29 -2.37 -21.66
N GLN A 560 5.61 -2.13 -22.79
CA GLN A 560 6.18 -1.40 -23.93
C GLN A 560 6.66 0.00 -23.52
N LYS A 561 5.85 0.74 -22.74
CA LYS A 561 6.27 2.04 -22.16
C LYS A 561 7.48 1.90 -21.24
N ALA A 562 7.56 0.83 -20.46
CA ALA A 562 8.70 0.55 -19.59
C ALA A 562 9.98 0.26 -20.39
N ILE A 563 9.90 -0.41 -21.54
CA ILE A 563 11.05 -0.68 -22.40
C ILE A 563 11.48 0.58 -23.17
N ALA A 564 10.51 1.35 -23.66
CA ALA A 564 10.76 2.60 -24.38
C ALA A 564 11.59 3.58 -23.53
N TYR A 565 11.51 3.51 -22.20
CA TYR A 565 12.35 4.27 -21.28
C TYR A 565 13.86 4.10 -21.53
N TYR A 566 14.31 2.91 -21.95
CA TYR A 566 15.72 2.64 -22.20
C TYR A 566 16.26 3.28 -23.48
N ASN A 567 15.41 3.92 -24.30
CA ASN A 567 15.76 4.52 -25.59
C ASN A 567 16.47 3.56 -26.55
N ASP A 568 16.13 2.27 -26.48
CA ASP A 568 16.59 1.26 -27.43
C ASP A 568 15.46 0.88 -28.37
N THR A 569 15.45 1.52 -29.53
CA THR A 569 14.43 1.33 -30.55
C THR A 569 14.45 -0.07 -31.18
N GLU A 570 15.62 -0.72 -31.23
CA GLU A 570 15.77 -2.06 -31.80
C GLU A 570 15.14 -3.08 -30.86
N SER A 571 15.54 -3.06 -29.58
CA SER A 571 14.97 -3.95 -28.57
C SER A 571 13.47 -3.69 -28.35
N LEU A 572 13.02 -2.44 -28.44
CA LEU A 572 11.60 -2.13 -28.36
C LEU A 572 10.83 -2.76 -29.53
N ALA A 573 11.30 -2.61 -30.77
CA ALA A 573 10.65 -3.18 -31.94
C ALA A 573 10.60 -4.72 -31.91
N GLU A 574 11.68 -5.36 -31.45
CA GLU A 574 11.71 -6.81 -31.27
C GLU A 574 10.70 -7.29 -30.22
N VAL A 575 10.65 -6.62 -29.06
CA VAL A 575 9.69 -6.99 -28.01
C VAL A 575 8.26 -6.67 -28.42
N GLU A 576 8.00 -5.56 -29.11
CA GLU A 576 6.67 -5.24 -29.65
C GLU A 576 6.20 -6.33 -30.62
N ALA A 577 7.04 -6.74 -31.57
CA ALA A 577 6.71 -7.80 -32.51
C ALA A 577 6.45 -9.15 -31.81
N HIS A 578 7.22 -9.46 -30.76
CA HIS A 578 7.02 -10.68 -29.98
C HIS A 578 5.73 -10.63 -29.14
N LEU A 579 5.47 -9.54 -28.43
CA LEU A 579 4.25 -9.38 -27.64
C LEU A 579 2.98 -9.39 -28.51
N ASP A 580 3.03 -8.81 -29.71
CA ASP A 580 1.92 -8.88 -30.67
C ASP A 580 1.69 -10.32 -31.16
N LYS A 581 2.77 -11.08 -31.38
CA LYS A 581 2.69 -12.51 -31.72
C LYS A 581 2.06 -13.29 -30.56
N VAL A 582 2.54 -13.11 -29.33
CA VAL A 582 2.00 -13.76 -28.12
C VAL A 582 0.53 -13.41 -27.93
N LYS A 583 0.16 -12.14 -28.10
CA LYS A 583 -1.24 -11.68 -28.04
C LYS A 583 -2.12 -12.43 -29.04
N LYS A 584 -1.67 -12.52 -30.29
CA LYS A 584 -2.39 -13.24 -31.35
C LYS A 584 -2.55 -14.73 -31.01
N GLU A 585 -1.51 -15.36 -30.47
CA GLU A 585 -1.57 -16.77 -30.05
C GLU A 585 -2.56 -16.98 -28.91
N VAL A 586 -2.63 -16.06 -27.93
CA VAL A 586 -3.63 -16.10 -26.85
C VAL A 586 -5.05 -15.93 -27.42
N ASP A 587 -5.25 -15.00 -28.35
CA ASP A 587 -6.54 -14.80 -29.02
C ASP A 587 -6.98 -16.05 -29.82
N GLU A 588 -6.05 -16.72 -30.51
CA GLU A 588 -6.33 -17.95 -31.25
C GLU A 588 -6.68 -19.13 -30.34
N ARG A 589 -5.99 -19.25 -29.19
CA ARG A 589 -6.26 -20.30 -28.19
C ARG A 589 -7.66 -20.21 -27.63
N GLU A 590 -8.15 -19.01 -27.36
CA GLU A 590 -9.52 -18.79 -26.88
C GLU A 590 -10.54 -19.33 -27.88
N VAL A 591 -10.34 -19.07 -29.17
CA VAL A 591 -11.22 -19.57 -30.24
C VAL A 591 -11.16 -21.10 -30.30
N VAL A 592 -9.96 -21.69 -30.22
CA VAL A 592 -9.79 -23.15 -30.23
C VAL A 592 -10.42 -23.80 -29.00
N GLY A 593 -10.24 -23.21 -27.81
CA GLY A 593 -10.84 -23.67 -26.56
C GLY A 593 -12.36 -23.65 -26.61
N ARG A 594 -12.96 -22.55 -27.11
CA ARG A 594 -14.41 -22.46 -27.34
C ARG A 594 -14.90 -23.46 -28.39
N MET A 595 -14.15 -23.68 -29.47
CA MET A 595 -14.52 -24.69 -30.47
C MET A 595 -14.44 -26.11 -29.90
N ALA A 596 -13.46 -26.39 -29.03
CA ALA A 596 -13.33 -27.67 -28.36
C ALA A 596 -14.48 -27.91 -27.35
N SER A 597 -14.87 -26.89 -26.58
CA SER A 597 -16.01 -26.98 -25.66
C SER A 597 -17.35 -27.13 -26.39
N LEU A 598 -17.54 -26.45 -27.53
CA LEU A 598 -18.73 -26.64 -28.37
C LEU A 598 -18.78 -28.05 -28.97
N LYS A 599 -17.64 -28.61 -29.39
CA LYS A 599 -17.56 -29.99 -29.88
C LYS A 599 -17.87 -31.01 -28.78
N SER A 600 -17.33 -30.85 -27.57
CA SER A 600 -17.65 -31.75 -26.45
C SER A 600 -19.13 -31.71 -26.09
N PHE A 601 -19.74 -30.52 -26.08
CA PHE A 601 -21.17 -30.35 -25.83
C PHE A 601 -22.04 -31.02 -26.92
N SER A 602 -21.61 -30.96 -28.19
CA SER A 602 -22.30 -31.64 -29.29
C SER A 602 -22.19 -33.17 -29.23
N SER A 603 -21.06 -33.70 -28.74
CA SER A 603 -20.84 -35.14 -28.57
C SER A 603 -21.69 -35.73 -27.46
N ILE A 604 -21.91 -34.99 -26.37
CA ILE A 604 -22.77 -35.41 -25.25
C ILE A 604 -24.25 -35.51 -25.68
N LYS A 605 -24.68 -34.70 -26.65
CA LYS A 605 -26.04 -34.81 -27.23
C LYS A 605 -26.20 -35.97 -28.22
N GLY A 606 -25.11 -36.62 -28.63
CA GLY A 606 -25.12 -37.67 -29.65
C GLY A 606 -25.43 -39.08 -29.14
N GLU A 607 -25.43 -39.32 -27.83
CA GLU A 607 -25.36 -40.70 -27.30
C GLU A 607 -26.60 -41.20 -26.53
N GLU A 608 -27.76 -40.52 -26.60
CA GLU A 608 -28.99 -41.13 -26.04
C GLU A 608 -30.30 -40.65 -26.70
N ILE A 609 -30.54 -41.02 -27.97
CA ILE A 609 -31.91 -41.08 -28.53
C ILE A 609 -32.08 -42.28 -29.47
N GLU A 610 -32.37 -43.44 -28.90
CA GLU A 610 -33.33 -44.39 -29.48
C GLU A 610 -34.65 -44.29 -28.69
N ARG A 611 -35.80 -44.24 -29.41
CA ARG A 611 -37.19 -44.04 -28.89
C ARG A 611 -38.04 -45.30 -29.11
N PRO A 612 -39.27 -45.44 -28.53
CA PRO A 612 -40.06 -44.53 -27.66
C PRO A 612 -40.48 -45.22 -26.32
N SER A 613 -41.12 -44.61 -25.30
CA SER A 613 -42.29 -43.71 -25.27
C SER A 613 -42.42 -43.03 -23.90
N SER A 614 -42.21 -41.70 -23.80
CA SER A 614 -42.25 -40.96 -22.51
C SER A 614 -42.09 -39.44 -22.75
N PRO A 615 -42.33 -38.56 -21.76
CA PRO A 615 -42.67 -37.12 -21.87
C PRO A 615 -41.57 -36.18 -22.39
N ARG A 616 -40.58 -36.70 -23.13
CA ARG A 616 -39.52 -35.91 -23.77
C ARG A 616 -40.01 -35.11 -25.00
N ASP A 617 -41.16 -35.44 -25.59
CA ASP A 617 -41.72 -34.67 -26.70
C ASP A 617 -42.34 -33.33 -26.26
N GLU A 618 -42.90 -33.27 -25.05
CA GLU A 618 -43.35 -32.00 -24.46
C GLU A 618 -42.15 -31.12 -24.09
N GLU A 619 -41.07 -31.69 -23.56
CA GLU A 619 -39.87 -30.95 -23.18
C GLU A 619 -39.13 -30.37 -24.41
N ILE A 620 -39.10 -31.09 -25.53
CA ILE A 620 -38.53 -30.58 -26.79
C ILE A 620 -39.42 -29.48 -27.39
N LEU A 621 -40.75 -29.58 -27.28
CA LEU A 621 -41.67 -28.50 -27.68
C LEU A 621 -41.50 -27.26 -26.79
N LEU A 622 -41.29 -27.45 -25.49
CA LEU A 622 -41.08 -26.38 -24.52
C LEU A 622 -39.72 -25.70 -24.70
N LEU A 623 -38.66 -26.47 -24.99
CA LEU A 623 -37.36 -25.92 -25.36
C LEU A 623 -37.40 -25.15 -26.67
N LYS A 624 -38.14 -25.64 -27.68
CA LYS A 624 -38.35 -24.91 -28.94
C LYS A 624 -39.15 -23.62 -28.73
N SER A 625 -40.16 -23.62 -27.84
CA SER A 625 -40.90 -22.39 -27.51
C SER A 625 -40.06 -21.39 -26.74
N VAL A 626 -39.23 -21.85 -25.78
CA VAL A 626 -38.31 -20.98 -25.03
C VAL A 626 -37.24 -20.37 -25.95
N ILE A 627 -36.70 -21.15 -26.88
CA ILE A 627 -35.74 -20.64 -27.88
C ILE A 627 -36.43 -19.64 -28.82
N ALA A 628 -37.64 -19.92 -29.29
CA ALA A 628 -38.40 -18.99 -30.13
C ALA A 628 -38.74 -17.68 -29.38
N GLU A 629 -39.08 -17.77 -28.09
CA GLU A 629 -39.33 -16.60 -27.24
C GLU A 629 -38.04 -15.79 -27.00
N ALA A 630 -36.91 -16.45 -26.76
CA ALA A 630 -35.61 -15.79 -26.63
C ALA A 630 -35.21 -15.07 -27.94
N HIS A 631 -35.45 -15.69 -29.10
CA HIS A 631 -35.26 -15.04 -30.40
C HIS A 631 -36.19 -13.84 -30.58
N SER A 632 -37.47 -13.96 -30.23
CA SER A 632 -38.42 -12.83 -30.28
C SER A 632 -38.03 -11.68 -29.35
N GLN A 633 -37.51 -11.97 -28.16
CA GLN A 633 -37.01 -10.95 -27.23
C GLN A 633 -35.72 -10.28 -27.73
N SER A 634 -34.86 -11.03 -28.44
CA SER A 634 -33.69 -10.47 -29.11
C SER A 634 -34.09 -9.52 -30.24
N ASP A 635 -35.03 -9.94 -31.10
CA ASP A 635 -35.54 -9.11 -32.20
C ASP A 635 -36.22 -7.83 -31.67
N GLU A 636 -36.94 -7.91 -30.54
CA GLU A 636 -37.52 -6.74 -29.88
C GLU A 636 -36.45 -5.78 -29.33
N LYS A 637 -35.37 -6.30 -28.75
CA LYS A 637 -34.23 -5.49 -28.29
C LYS A 637 -33.54 -4.80 -29.46
N ASP A 638 -33.31 -5.50 -30.56
CA ASP A 638 -32.69 -4.93 -31.76
C ASP A 638 -33.58 -3.85 -32.39
N ALA A 639 -34.90 -4.07 -32.42
CA ALA A 639 -35.85 -3.04 -32.85
C ALA A 639 -35.84 -1.81 -31.93
N LYS A 640 -35.68 -2.00 -30.61
CA LYS A 640 -35.58 -0.90 -29.64
C LYS A 640 -34.28 -0.11 -29.78
N ILE A 641 -33.16 -0.80 -30.00
CA ILE A 641 -31.86 -0.18 -30.30
C ILE A 641 -31.96 0.65 -31.58
N SER A 642 -32.55 0.11 -32.65
CA SER A 642 -32.73 0.84 -33.91
C SER A 642 -33.63 2.09 -33.76
N ARG A 643 -34.66 2.06 -32.89
CA ARG A 643 -35.45 3.26 -32.56
C ARG A 643 -34.62 4.30 -31.82
N MET A 644 -33.84 3.88 -30.81
CA MET A 644 -32.95 4.78 -30.07
C MET A 644 -31.91 5.43 -30.98
N GLU A 645 -31.33 4.68 -31.92
CA GLU A 645 -30.38 5.23 -32.89
C GLU A 645 -31.02 6.29 -33.80
N LYS A 646 -32.26 6.06 -34.26
CA LYS A 646 -33.03 7.06 -35.03
C LYS A 646 -33.34 8.31 -34.21
N GLU A 647 -33.69 8.15 -32.93
CA GLU A 647 -33.98 9.26 -32.03
C GLU A 647 -32.71 10.08 -31.73
N ILE A 648 -31.57 9.41 -31.51
CA ILE A 648 -30.26 10.06 -31.37
C ILE A 648 -29.88 10.81 -32.65
N ALA A 649 -30.10 10.21 -33.83
CA ALA A 649 -29.83 10.86 -35.11
C ALA A 649 -30.72 12.11 -35.32
N HIS A 650 -32.00 12.02 -34.93
CA HIS A 650 -32.91 13.17 -34.96
C HIS A 650 -32.46 14.29 -34.02
N LEU A 651 -32.11 13.96 -32.78
CA LEU A 651 -31.60 14.92 -31.79
C LEU A 651 -30.30 15.59 -32.26
N ARG A 652 -29.37 14.84 -32.87
CA ARG A 652 -28.17 15.41 -33.52
C ARG A 652 -28.52 16.36 -34.66
N HIS A 653 -29.56 16.07 -35.44
CA HIS A 653 -30.01 16.95 -36.51
C HIS A 653 -30.68 18.24 -35.99
N GLU A 654 -31.46 18.16 -34.91
CA GLU A 654 -32.03 19.35 -34.23
C GLU A 654 -30.93 20.25 -33.64
N LEU A 655 -29.94 19.65 -32.98
CA LEU A 655 -28.77 20.37 -32.41
C LEU A 655 -27.93 21.09 -33.47
N THR A 656 -27.91 20.60 -34.71
CA THR A 656 -27.19 21.26 -35.81
C THR A 656 -28.00 22.37 -36.50
N LYS A 657 -29.32 22.44 -36.32
CA LYS A 657 -30.17 23.52 -36.84
C LYS A 657 -30.15 24.78 -35.98
N HIS A 658 -29.76 24.66 -34.72
CA HIS A 658 -29.62 25.79 -33.80
C HIS A 658 -28.19 25.91 -33.29
N PRO A 659 -27.24 26.35 -34.14
CA PRO A 659 -25.93 26.73 -33.66
C PRO A 659 -26.07 28.02 -32.84
N THR A 660 -25.96 27.90 -31.52
CA THR A 660 -25.64 29.03 -30.65
C THR A 660 -24.19 29.46 -30.85
#